data_AF-A0A9P5E5D4-F1
#
_entry.id   AF-A0A9P5E5D4-F1
#
_cell.length_a   1.000
_cell.length_b   1.000
_cell.length_c   1.000
_cell.angle_alpha   90.00
_cell.angle_beta   90.00
_cell.angle_gamma   90.00
#
_symmetry.space_group_name_H-M   'P 1'
#
loop_
_entity.id
_entity.type
_entity.pdbx_description
1 polymer ?
#
loop_
_entity_poly.entity_id
_entity_poly.type
_entity_poly.pdbx_seq_one_letter_code
_entity_poly.pdbx_strand_id
1 'polypeptide(L)'
;MDAFVTRLPKSQSQLRDQVPDSPEKERPSKRAKRQGSADSESDQCHDFHGETSKEIAFNNESADTKYQDEGHPRPPDIESALPLAAEGQKAIEEYEAMKSSQATAEVDNDTAVTPQPLWVRGQSSIYVDAFNLALDTVLEEESHLFDEKESEVFKQWRELNYQAQYLYVRLFLRKTASWHRHSRLGYDNDISDLETTIATLQSPRMLPAGTAGPIESPFHGLNIEESRLGETFSFADTSDDHISSVEEAASLLSLDELKDLAKEAKVQGRNKSELVRSLVRMSKQQSGLMSVGLSRHNSRESASGDQENSDAKVQGKNNAKLRREDSNREQHFIMKILAILGPCIRLSSLAFKLFERVHLVFYRSTEWTEKSLTTIILAKIARRNFPDYIVCRTSTIFASRLHLLEYETAIRLEAEVDAWEFNSPPGEEGLRSMVNIFEKVYPRWKLLVEEEKEKEHDVYEIGEGAYLRRFTPGHSYTRIVHKAAPIFGRLKEHLKEYELLTKLLDQRLFHPARRGSWYQRKALLEEHYMPTLDPSPKFTDPEQQKKHWKKIAVATCEAGLQDPDCHLIFHYDLQKRLVKLEKKLRIPRRLQHDFGHVNLQKPIEHTIEGIQIKKAIIAKAGRQASTKTIWFDELDSQEECSVEAMCLSQYRSEGWKGYHAEGGIIRTLFAYLFYDVLFIYIPNVFQTAYQTCPLDLHTDAFYPSRASEINHRLVEIANGEAPRLLREVWEREHERRTSVVGLNWDFEIDDLVELVECFEGSALAAVCKVIAQEYRQRGGGIPDLILWRTKNLPEDPIKVPGKAKGEVMFSEVKSANDRLSDTQRLWIHVLTGVGVKVALCNAVAKEVRQVD
;
A
#
# COMPACT_ATOMS: atom_id res chain seq x y z
N MET A 1 -9.21 5.51 -30.94
CA MET A 1 -8.44 5.99 -29.77
C MET A 1 -7.66 7.29 -30.05
N ASP A 2 -7.67 7.86 -31.26
CA ASP A 2 -6.95 9.11 -31.60
C ASP A 2 -7.51 10.42 -30.99
N ALA A 3 -8.42 10.36 -30.02
CA ALA A 3 -9.18 11.53 -29.57
C ALA A 3 -8.35 12.59 -28.80
N PHE A 4 -7.17 12.22 -28.28
CA PHE A 4 -6.45 13.03 -27.27
C PHE A 4 -5.24 13.82 -27.80
N VAL A 5 -4.87 13.68 -29.08
CA VAL A 5 -3.66 14.33 -29.65
C VAL A 5 -3.96 15.03 -30.97
N THR A 6 -4.87 16.01 -30.94
CA THR A 6 -5.17 16.87 -32.09
C THR A 6 -4.20 18.05 -32.19
N ARG A 7 -3.55 18.20 -33.35
CA ARG A 7 -2.80 19.42 -33.72
C ARG A 7 -3.75 20.43 -34.39
N LEU A 8 -3.47 21.73 -34.23
CA LEU A 8 -4.33 22.77 -34.80
C LEU A 8 -4.51 22.63 -36.33
N PRO A 9 -5.74 22.83 -36.85
CA PRO A 9 -6.03 22.66 -38.27
C PRO A 9 -5.30 23.67 -39.16
N LYS A 10 -4.95 23.23 -40.38
CA LYS A 10 -4.29 24.08 -41.39
C LYS A 10 -5.26 25.12 -41.95
N SER A 11 -4.82 26.38 -42.06
CA SER A 11 -5.57 27.41 -42.78
C SER A 11 -5.60 27.14 -44.29
N GLN A 12 -6.76 27.32 -44.93
CA GLN A 12 -6.99 27.04 -46.35
C GLN A 12 -6.08 27.81 -47.34
N SER A 13 -5.37 28.85 -46.88
CA SER A 13 -4.46 29.67 -47.68
C SER A 13 -3.19 28.96 -48.18
N GLN A 14 -2.86 27.76 -47.68
CA GLN A 14 -1.59 27.06 -48.02
C GLN A 14 -1.74 25.83 -48.94
N LEU A 15 -2.88 25.66 -49.60
CA LEU A 15 -3.08 24.59 -50.60
C LEU A 15 -2.63 24.96 -52.03
N ARG A 16 -2.02 26.13 -52.24
CA ARG A 16 -1.69 26.64 -53.60
C ARG A 16 -0.22 26.63 -54.02
N ASP A 17 0.73 26.59 -53.08
CA ASP A 17 2.15 26.73 -53.41
C ASP A 17 2.92 25.41 -53.24
N GLN A 18 2.89 24.57 -54.28
CA GLN A 18 3.86 23.50 -54.51
C GLN A 18 4.35 23.51 -55.96
N VAL A 19 5.39 24.31 -56.22
CA VAL A 19 6.29 24.16 -57.38
C VAL A 19 7.71 24.47 -56.87
N PRO A 20 8.72 23.62 -57.14
CA PRO A 20 10.12 23.90 -56.79
C PRO A 20 10.85 24.61 -57.94
N ASP A 21 11.82 25.51 -57.65
CA ASP A 21 13.26 25.17 -57.62
C ASP A 21 14.19 26.41 -57.49
N SER A 22 15.42 26.17 -57.02
CA SER A 22 16.68 26.96 -57.18
C SER A 22 16.92 28.27 -56.37
N PRO A 23 18.20 28.68 -56.14
CA PRO A 23 18.57 29.49 -54.97
C PRO A 23 19.28 30.86 -55.24
N GLU A 24 19.62 31.54 -54.14
CA GLU A 24 20.51 32.71 -53.98
C GLU A 24 20.08 34.09 -54.52
N LYS A 25 19.90 35.06 -53.59
CA LYS A 25 20.71 36.30 -53.54
C LYS A 25 20.53 37.12 -52.26
N GLU A 26 21.55 37.93 -51.97
CA GLU A 26 21.67 38.74 -50.75
C GLU A 26 20.83 40.04 -50.74
N ARG A 27 20.84 40.69 -49.57
CA ARG A 27 20.09 41.91 -49.20
C ARG A 27 20.51 43.15 -49.98
N PRO A 28 19.63 44.18 -50.00
CA PRO A 28 20.09 45.54 -49.66
C PRO A 28 19.32 46.16 -48.48
N SER A 29 19.62 47.43 -48.16
CA SER A 29 19.58 47.95 -46.77
C SER A 29 19.03 49.38 -46.58
N LYS A 30 18.64 49.70 -45.32
CA LYS A 30 18.62 51.03 -44.65
C LYS A 30 17.64 52.13 -45.13
N ARG A 31 16.73 52.55 -44.22
CA ARG A 31 16.51 53.93 -43.68
C ARG A 31 15.47 53.83 -42.54
N ALA A 32 15.64 54.13 -41.24
CA ALA A 32 16.31 55.18 -40.45
C ALA A 32 15.37 56.33 -39.98
N LYS A 33 14.98 56.30 -38.67
CA LYS A 33 14.80 57.40 -37.66
C LYS A 33 13.93 58.64 -38.04
N ARG A 34 13.00 59.20 -37.23
CA ARG A 34 12.97 59.75 -35.83
C ARG A 34 11.50 60.18 -35.53
N GLN A 35 11.00 60.62 -34.35
CA GLN A 35 11.31 60.45 -32.90
C GLN A 35 10.25 61.21 -32.05
N GLY A 36 9.82 60.68 -30.89
CA GLY A 36 9.13 61.42 -29.80
C GLY A 36 7.63 61.12 -29.60
N SER A 37 7.07 61.12 -28.38
CA SER A 37 7.69 61.23 -27.04
C SER A 37 6.68 60.95 -25.90
N ALA A 38 7.12 60.23 -24.84
CA ALA A 38 6.62 60.22 -23.43
C ALA A 38 5.14 59.78 -23.18
N ASP A 39 4.80 58.93 -22.20
CA ASP A 39 5.19 58.99 -20.78
C ASP A 39 5.34 57.62 -20.06
N SER A 40 6.20 57.67 -19.03
CA SER A 40 6.45 56.80 -17.86
C SER A 40 5.81 55.40 -17.69
N GLU A 41 6.68 54.38 -17.66
CA GLU A 41 6.53 53.16 -16.85
C GLU A 41 7.36 53.30 -15.55
N SER A 42 6.96 52.62 -14.47
CA SER A 42 7.78 52.46 -13.27
C SER A 42 7.62 51.07 -12.66
N ASP A 43 8.58 50.18 -12.92
CA ASP A 43 8.81 48.94 -12.18
C ASP A 43 10.31 48.82 -11.91
N GLN A 44 10.72 48.93 -10.64
CA GLN A 44 12.13 48.86 -10.25
C GLN A 44 12.51 47.46 -9.76
N CYS A 45 13.30 46.78 -10.59
CA CYS A 45 14.16 45.69 -10.16
C CYS A 45 15.27 46.23 -9.24
N HIS A 46 15.58 45.50 -8.16
CA HIS A 46 16.84 45.63 -7.45
C HIS A 46 17.42 44.26 -7.08
N ASP A 47 18.46 43.86 -7.82
CA ASP A 47 19.41 42.83 -7.40
C ASP A 47 20.24 43.32 -6.20
N PHE A 48 20.68 42.39 -5.34
CA PHE A 48 21.85 42.60 -4.48
C PHE A 48 22.71 41.34 -4.35
N HIS A 49 24.03 41.55 -4.34
CA HIS A 49 25.07 40.51 -4.28
C HIS A 49 25.19 39.85 -2.89
N GLY A 50 25.86 38.69 -2.83
CA GLY A 50 26.05 37.88 -1.62
C GLY A 50 27.40 38.03 -0.91
N GLU A 51 27.72 36.99 -0.12
CA GLU A 51 28.76 36.89 0.93
C GLU A 51 28.39 37.62 2.25
N THR A 52 28.57 37.07 3.47
CA THR A 52 29.31 35.85 3.88
C THR A 52 28.61 35.08 5.03
N SER A 53 28.74 33.74 4.99
CA SER A 53 28.64 32.72 6.06
C SER A 53 27.99 33.01 7.42
N LYS A 54 26.86 32.32 7.69
CA LYS A 54 26.57 31.67 8.98
C LYS A 54 25.62 30.47 8.77
N GLU A 55 25.95 29.33 9.36
CA GLU A 55 25.19 28.08 9.21
C GLU A 55 23.83 28.18 9.92
N ILE A 56 22.74 28.09 9.16
CA ILE A 56 21.39 27.81 9.66
C ILE A 56 20.76 26.79 8.72
N ALA A 57 20.30 25.67 9.28
CA ALA A 57 19.74 24.56 8.51
C ALA A 57 18.39 24.96 7.88
N PHE A 58 18.33 24.95 6.54
CA PHE A 58 17.08 25.08 5.80
C PHE A 58 16.36 23.73 5.71
N ASN A 59 15.31 23.55 6.51
CA ASN A 59 14.32 22.50 6.27
C ASN A 59 13.55 22.83 4.99
N ASN A 60 13.85 22.10 3.92
CA ASN A 60 13.17 22.23 2.64
C ASN A 60 12.02 21.20 2.56
N GLU A 61 10.95 21.44 3.33
CA GLU A 61 9.72 20.63 3.25
C GLU A 61 8.84 21.11 2.08
N SER A 62 9.05 20.55 0.88
CA SER A 62 8.00 20.49 -0.15
C SER A 62 8.30 19.44 -1.23
N ALA A 63 7.23 18.80 -1.70
CA ALA A 63 7.17 17.94 -2.90
C ALA A 63 8.01 16.64 -2.90
N ASP A 64 7.61 15.69 -2.03
CA ASP A 64 7.61 14.26 -2.34
C ASP A 64 6.43 13.61 -1.58
N THR A 65 5.25 13.55 -2.19
CA THR A 65 4.07 12.94 -1.58
C THR A 65 4.22 11.41 -1.60
N LYS A 66 4.89 10.89 -0.56
CA LYS A 66 4.93 9.45 -0.27
C LYS A 66 3.51 8.89 -0.27
N TYR A 67 3.33 7.78 -0.98
CA TYR A 67 2.08 7.03 -1.02
C TYR A 67 1.72 6.56 0.38
N GLN A 68 0.72 7.18 1.00
CA GLN A 68 0.16 6.72 2.26
C GLN A 68 -0.67 5.47 2.00
N ASP A 69 0.01 4.33 2.09
CA ASP A 69 -0.61 3.17 2.67
C ASP A 69 -0.88 3.45 4.16
N GLU A 70 -2.11 3.26 4.61
CA GLU A 70 -2.45 3.37 6.04
C GLU A 70 -1.70 2.26 6.79
N GLY A 71 -0.95 2.61 7.85
CA GLY A 71 -0.03 1.70 8.56
C GLY A 71 -0.66 0.57 9.37
N HIS A 72 -1.84 0.10 8.98
CA HIS A 72 -2.46 -1.12 9.47
C HIS A 72 -2.02 -2.30 8.60
N PRO A 73 -1.62 -3.45 9.19
CA PRO A 73 -1.34 -4.65 8.40
C PRO A 73 -2.60 -5.01 7.61
N ARG A 74 -2.48 -4.96 6.28
CA ARG A 74 -3.57 -5.20 5.35
C ARG A 74 -4.09 -6.63 5.50
N PRO A 75 -5.39 -6.89 5.31
CA PRO A 75 -5.88 -8.25 5.13
C PRO A 75 -5.44 -8.78 3.74
N PRO A 76 -5.24 -10.09 3.54
CA PRO A 76 -5.03 -10.68 2.22
C PRO A 76 -6.10 -10.26 1.21
N ASP A 77 -5.77 -10.25 -0.09
CA ASP A 77 -6.70 -9.90 -1.17
C ASP A 77 -8.02 -10.67 -1.06
N ILE A 78 -7.95 -11.98 -0.74
CA ILE A 78 -9.13 -12.82 -0.57
C ILE A 78 -10.01 -12.41 0.60
N GLU A 79 -9.45 -11.96 1.72
CA GLU A 79 -10.25 -11.38 2.81
C GLU A 79 -10.86 -10.04 2.43
N SER A 80 -10.13 -9.20 1.69
CA SER A 80 -10.63 -7.90 1.22
C SER A 80 -11.82 -8.04 0.25
N ALA A 81 -11.91 -9.18 -0.43
CA ALA A 81 -13.02 -9.51 -1.31
C ALA A 81 -14.20 -10.20 -0.60
N LEU A 82 -14.04 -10.66 0.64
CA LEU A 82 -15.15 -11.20 1.44
C LEU A 82 -15.96 -10.05 2.07
N PRO A 83 -17.22 -10.28 2.49
CA PRO A 83 -17.96 -9.27 3.21
C PRO A 83 -17.27 -8.99 4.55
N LEU A 84 -17.33 -7.74 5.02
CA LEU A 84 -17.04 -7.40 6.40
C LEU A 84 -17.89 -8.29 7.32
N ALA A 85 -17.25 -9.29 7.91
CA ALA A 85 -17.88 -10.22 8.84
C ALA A 85 -18.32 -9.47 10.10
N ALA A 86 -19.22 -10.08 10.88
CA ALA A 86 -19.46 -9.62 12.24
C ALA A 86 -18.25 -9.97 13.11
N GLU A 87 -17.15 -9.24 12.99
CA GLU A 87 -15.96 -9.45 13.79
C GLU A 87 -16.26 -9.23 15.28
N GLY A 88 -16.00 -10.24 16.09
CA GLY A 88 -16.14 -10.17 17.53
C GLY A 88 -16.57 -11.49 18.15
N GLN A 89 -16.54 -11.52 19.48
CA GLN A 89 -16.84 -12.68 20.30
C GLN A 89 -18.18 -13.35 19.93
N LYS A 90 -19.21 -12.56 19.57
CA LYS A 90 -20.55 -13.08 19.25
C LYS A 90 -20.59 -14.00 18.03
N ALA A 91 -19.90 -13.68 16.94
CA ALA A 91 -19.91 -14.53 15.74
C ALA A 91 -19.08 -15.81 15.95
N ILE A 92 -18.08 -15.76 16.84
CA ILE A 92 -17.31 -16.92 17.28
C ILE A 92 -18.22 -17.82 18.15
N GLU A 93 -18.91 -17.25 19.14
CA GLU A 93 -19.90 -17.94 19.97
C GLU A 93 -21.03 -18.58 19.15
N GLU A 94 -21.56 -17.88 18.14
CA GLU A 94 -22.58 -18.40 17.22
C GLU A 94 -22.07 -19.58 16.38
N TYR A 95 -20.82 -19.53 15.89
CA TYR A 95 -20.21 -20.67 15.19
C TYR A 95 -19.99 -21.86 16.12
N GLU A 96 -19.40 -21.64 17.29
CA GLU A 96 -19.08 -22.69 18.25
C GLU A 96 -20.37 -23.32 18.81
N ALA A 97 -21.46 -22.56 18.94
CA ALA A 97 -22.81 -23.06 19.22
C ALA A 97 -23.40 -23.87 18.05
N MET A 98 -23.24 -23.42 16.80
CA MET A 98 -23.71 -24.16 15.61
C MET A 98 -22.95 -25.49 15.43
N LYS A 99 -21.63 -25.50 15.67
CA LYS A 99 -20.81 -26.72 15.58
C LYS A 99 -21.11 -27.70 16.71
N SER A 100 -21.22 -27.21 17.95
CA SER A 100 -21.55 -28.08 19.09
C SER A 100 -22.95 -28.69 18.99
N SER A 101 -23.94 -27.97 18.44
CA SER A 101 -25.27 -28.53 18.15
C SER A 101 -25.30 -29.54 16.98
N GLN A 102 -24.37 -29.44 16.02
CA GLN A 102 -24.17 -30.47 15.00
C GLN A 102 -23.54 -31.74 15.58
N ALA A 103 -22.54 -31.59 16.46
CA ALA A 103 -21.85 -32.72 17.09
C ALA A 103 -22.72 -33.50 18.10
N THR A 104 -23.66 -32.84 18.78
CA THR A 104 -24.59 -33.52 19.70
C THR A 104 -25.71 -34.29 19.00
N ALA A 105 -26.05 -33.93 17.75
CA ALA A 105 -27.08 -34.63 16.98
C ALA A 105 -26.69 -36.07 16.56
N GLU A 106 -25.41 -36.44 16.65
CA GLU A 106 -24.92 -37.80 16.37
C GLU A 106 -24.84 -38.70 17.62
N VAL A 107 -25.16 -38.20 18.82
CA VAL A 107 -25.04 -38.94 20.09
C VAL A 107 -26.26 -38.73 20.97
N ASP A 108 -27.31 -39.54 20.77
CA ASP A 108 -28.51 -39.50 21.62
C ASP A 108 -28.90 -40.90 22.16
N ASN A 109 -28.66 -41.11 23.46
CA ASN A 109 -29.66 -41.64 24.39
C ASN A 109 -29.16 -41.67 25.85
N ASP A 110 -30.09 -41.33 26.78
CA ASP A 110 -30.08 -41.60 28.23
C ASP A 110 -28.86 -41.08 29.05
N THR A 111 -28.93 -39.95 29.77
CA THR A 111 -29.80 -39.75 30.94
C THR A 111 -29.76 -38.29 31.45
N ALA A 112 -30.78 -37.85 32.19
CA ALA A 112 -30.98 -36.44 32.56
C ALA A 112 -30.43 -36.01 33.93
N VAL A 113 -29.55 -35.00 33.98
CA VAL A 113 -29.32 -34.08 35.12
C VAL A 113 -28.89 -32.69 34.60
N THR A 114 -29.38 -31.60 35.21
CA THR A 114 -29.02 -30.19 34.96
C THR A 114 -28.46 -29.50 36.21
N PRO A 115 -27.72 -28.36 36.13
CA PRO A 115 -26.78 -27.95 35.09
C PRO A 115 -25.45 -27.34 35.64
N GLN A 116 -24.31 -27.69 35.03
CA GLN A 116 -23.11 -26.83 35.00
C GLN A 116 -22.40 -27.04 33.65
N PRO A 117 -22.13 -25.99 32.84
CA PRO A 117 -21.44 -26.13 31.57
C PRO A 117 -19.92 -26.18 31.79
N LEU A 118 -19.43 -27.30 32.33
CA LEU A 118 -18.02 -27.66 32.31
C LEU A 118 -17.76 -28.50 31.07
N TRP A 119 -17.28 -27.84 30.00
CA TRP A 119 -16.57 -28.36 28.82
C TRP A 119 -16.94 -29.78 28.31
N VAL A 120 -17.56 -29.84 27.13
CA VAL A 120 -17.83 -31.11 26.44
C VAL A 120 -16.71 -31.45 25.47
N ARG A 121 -16.27 -32.72 25.50
CA ARG A 121 -15.29 -33.31 24.57
C ARG A 121 -15.79 -33.18 23.12
N GLY A 122 -15.24 -32.23 22.37
CA GLY A 122 -15.66 -31.94 20.99
C GLY A 122 -15.97 -30.48 20.66
N GLN A 123 -15.70 -29.52 21.56
CA GLN A 123 -15.77 -28.10 21.22
C GLN A 123 -14.70 -27.70 20.19
N SER A 124 -15.10 -27.68 18.91
CA SER A 124 -14.30 -27.19 17.78
C SER A 124 -14.23 -25.67 17.78
N SER A 125 -13.02 -25.11 17.86
CA SER A 125 -12.81 -23.68 17.75
C SER A 125 -12.61 -23.29 16.29
N ILE A 126 -13.27 -22.20 15.89
CA ILE A 126 -13.20 -21.65 14.52
C ILE A 126 -11.77 -21.46 14.01
N TYR A 127 -10.83 -21.17 14.92
CA TYR A 127 -9.41 -20.98 14.59
C TYR A 127 -8.72 -22.29 14.18
N VAL A 128 -8.98 -23.39 14.88
CA VAL A 128 -8.36 -24.69 14.58
C VAL A 128 -9.00 -25.31 13.34
N ASP A 129 -10.32 -25.16 13.19
CA ASP A 129 -11.04 -25.56 11.98
C ASP A 129 -10.52 -24.81 10.74
N ALA A 130 -10.29 -23.49 10.84
CA ALA A 130 -9.72 -22.68 9.77
C ALA A 130 -8.29 -23.10 9.40
N PHE A 131 -7.45 -23.35 10.41
CA PHE A 131 -6.06 -23.76 10.21
C PHE A 131 -5.97 -25.13 9.52
N ASN A 132 -6.76 -26.11 9.98
CA ASN A 132 -6.80 -27.43 9.37
C ASN A 132 -7.43 -27.39 7.96
N LEU A 133 -8.48 -26.60 7.74
CA LEU A 133 -9.05 -26.38 6.40
C LEU A 133 -8.01 -25.83 5.41
N ALA A 134 -7.22 -24.83 5.84
CA ALA A 134 -6.15 -24.26 5.02
C ALA A 134 -5.08 -25.29 4.68
N LEU A 135 -4.63 -26.06 5.68
CA LEU A 135 -3.63 -27.12 5.52
C LEU A 135 -4.13 -28.24 4.60
N ASP A 136 -5.32 -28.76 4.83
CA ASP A 136 -5.86 -29.89 4.08
C ASP A 136 -6.11 -29.51 2.62
N THR A 137 -6.64 -28.31 2.33
CA THR A 137 -6.82 -27.80 0.96
C THR A 137 -5.49 -27.72 0.20
N VAL A 138 -4.44 -27.18 0.84
CA VAL A 138 -3.12 -27.04 0.21
C VAL A 138 -2.43 -28.38 0.00
N LEU A 139 -2.61 -29.36 0.90
CA LEU A 139 -2.02 -30.68 0.73
C LEU A 139 -2.75 -31.56 -0.29
N GLU A 140 -4.06 -31.36 -0.45
CA GLU A 140 -4.86 -32.04 -1.49
C GLU A 140 -4.51 -31.54 -2.90
N GLU A 141 -4.40 -30.21 -3.07
CA GLU A 141 -4.20 -29.58 -4.38
C GLU A 141 -2.71 -29.36 -4.76
N GLU A 142 -1.84 -29.07 -3.79
CA GLU A 142 -0.51 -28.46 -4.01
C GLU A 142 0.63 -29.08 -3.18
N SER A 143 0.49 -30.35 -2.78
CA SER A 143 1.53 -31.08 -2.00
C SER A 143 2.91 -31.13 -2.66
N HIS A 144 3.00 -30.98 -4.00
CA HIS A 144 4.28 -30.91 -4.75
C HIS A 144 5.14 -29.68 -4.41
N LEU A 145 4.59 -28.71 -3.67
CA LEU A 145 5.31 -27.52 -3.20
C LEU A 145 6.13 -27.76 -1.92
N PHE A 146 6.06 -28.95 -1.32
CA PHE A 146 6.71 -29.30 -0.06
C PHE A 146 7.63 -30.52 -0.21
N ASP A 147 8.68 -30.59 0.60
CA ASP A 147 9.60 -31.73 0.61
C ASP A 147 9.15 -32.86 1.56
N GLU A 148 9.87 -33.99 1.56
CA GLU A 148 9.56 -35.17 2.38
C GLU A 148 9.58 -34.89 3.89
N LYS A 149 10.44 -33.97 4.35
CA LYS A 149 10.52 -33.60 5.77
C LYS A 149 9.38 -32.68 6.16
N GLU A 150 9.08 -31.70 5.30
CA GLU A 150 7.94 -30.79 5.47
C GLU A 150 6.62 -31.59 5.52
N SER A 151 6.48 -32.59 4.64
CA SER A 151 5.35 -33.52 4.61
C SER A 151 5.19 -34.33 5.91
N GLU A 152 6.29 -34.81 6.50
CA GLU A 152 6.26 -35.53 7.78
C GLU A 152 5.89 -34.60 8.96
N VAL A 153 6.28 -33.31 8.93
CA VAL A 153 5.81 -32.32 9.93
C VAL A 153 4.28 -32.20 9.89
N PHE A 154 3.67 -32.13 8.70
CA PHE A 154 2.21 -32.05 8.56
C PHE A 154 1.49 -33.32 9.01
N LYS A 155 2.09 -34.49 8.79
CA LYS A 155 1.59 -35.76 9.33
C LYS A 155 1.61 -35.75 10.86
N GLN A 156 2.74 -35.37 11.47
CA GLN A 156 2.86 -35.31 12.93
C GLN A 156 1.99 -34.23 13.57
N TRP A 157 1.62 -33.17 12.83
CA TRP A 157 0.61 -32.20 13.24
C TRP A 157 -0.78 -32.84 13.39
N ARG A 158 -1.20 -33.67 12.44
CA ARG A 158 -2.47 -34.42 12.50
C ARG A 158 -2.50 -35.45 13.64
N GLU A 159 -1.33 -35.92 14.09
CA GLU A 159 -1.17 -36.82 15.25
C GLU A 159 -1.20 -36.10 16.61
N LEU A 160 -1.15 -34.75 16.64
CA LEU A 160 -1.28 -33.99 17.89
C LEU A 160 -2.69 -34.09 18.46
N ASN A 161 -2.80 -34.06 19.79
CA ASN A 161 -4.10 -33.90 20.43
C ASN A 161 -4.65 -32.48 20.18
N TYR A 162 -5.98 -32.34 20.26
CA TYR A 162 -6.67 -31.09 19.97
C TYR A 162 -6.24 -29.92 20.89
N GLN A 163 -5.87 -30.17 22.14
CA GLN A 163 -5.41 -29.10 23.05
C GLN A 163 -4.05 -28.53 22.62
N ALA A 164 -3.14 -29.39 22.13
CA ALA A 164 -1.86 -28.96 21.56
C ALA A 164 -2.05 -28.21 20.24
N GLN A 165 -2.96 -28.67 19.36
CA GLN A 165 -3.32 -27.93 18.15
C GLN A 165 -3.93 -26.56 18.49
N TYR A 166 -4.86 -26.49 19.44
CA TYR A 166 -5.47 -25.25 19.91
C TYR A 166 -4.42 -24.28 20.45
N LEU A 167 -3.54 -24.72 21.36
CA LEU A 167 -2.47 -23.88 21.89
C LEU A 167 -1.55 -23.38 20.76
N TYR A 168 -1.15 -24.25 19.83
CA TYR A 168 -0.31 -23.87 18.70
C TYR A 168 -0.98 -22.79 17.83
N VAL A 169 -2.22 -23.01 17.37
CA VAL A 169 -2.96 -22.05 16.54
C VAL A 169 -3.18 -20.73 17.27
N ARG A 170 -3.48 -20.77 18.57
CA ARG A 170 -3.69 -19.57 19.39
C ARG A 170 -2.40 -18.79 19.65
N LEU A 171 -1.24 -19.44 19.60
CA LEU A 171 0.07 -18.79 19.58
C LEU A 171 0.45 -18.29 18.18
N PHE A 172 0.13 -19.04 17.12
CA PHE A 172 0.36 -18.67 15.72
C PHE A 172 -0.38 -17.38 15.33
N LEU A 173 -1.58 -17.18 15.89
CA LEU A 173 -2.39 -15.97 15.74
C LEU A 173 -1.91 -14.76 16.57
N ARG A 174 -0.92 -14.92 17.45
CA ARG A 174 -0.31 -13.78 18.14
C ARG A 174 0.75 -13.16 17.22
N LYS A 175 0.82 -11.83 17.21
CA LYS A 175 1.85 -11.11 16.43
C LYS A 175 3.25 -11.58 16.82
N THR A 176 4.04 -11.96 15.82
CA THR A 176 5.41 -12.49 15.92
C THR A 176 5.57 -13.80 16.70
N ALA A 177 6.47 -14.67 16.21
CA ALA A 177 7.01 -15.80 16.96
C ALA A 177 7.88 -15.29 18.14
N SER A 178 7.20 -14.80 19.17
CA SER A 178 7.77 -14.16 20.37
C SER A 178 7.69 -15.09 21.57
N TRP A 179 8.53 -14.83 22.57
CA TRP A 179 8.53 -15.59 23.82
C TRP A 179 7.33 -15.21 24.69
N HIS A 180 6.57 -16.21 25.11
CA HIS A 180 5.46 -16.09 26.03
C HIS A 180 5.77 -16.86 27.33
N ARG A 181 5.64 -16.20 28.48
CA ARG A 181 5.77 -16.86 29.79
C ARG A 181 4.58 -17.79 30.01
N HIS A 182 4.80 -18.99 30.57
CA HIS A 182 3.72 -19.94 30.86
C HIS A 182 2.63 -19.28 31.71
N SER A 183 3.03 -18.56 32.76
CA SER A 183 2.17 -17.80 33.69
C SER A 183 1.37 -16.63 33.08
N ARG A 184 1.53 -16.34 31.79
CA ARG A 184 0.79 -15.28 31.06
C ARG A 184 0.09 -15.78 29.80
N LEU A 185 -0.04 -17.10 29.62
CA LEU A 185 -0.76 -17.67 28.47
C LEU A 185 -2.27 -17.49 28.60
N GLY A 186 -2.85 -17.77 29.78
CA GLY A 186 -4.24 -17.47 30.13
C GLY A 186 -5.28 -18.33 29.42
N TYR A 187 -4.95 -19.59 29.11
CA TYR A 187 -5.81 -20.56 28.41
C TYR A 187 -6.41 -21.61 29.35
N ASP A 188 -6.43 -21.35 30.65
CA ASP A 188 -6.82 -22.29 31.71
C ASP A 188 -8.31 -22.70 31.66
N ASN A 189 -9.13 -21.98 30.89
CA ASN A 189 -10.53 -22.32 30.61
C ASN A 189 -10.70 -23.24 29.38
N ASP A 190 -9.71 -23.26 28.46
CA ASP A 190 -9.78 -23.97 27.18
C ASP A 190 -8.92 -25.26 27.15
N ILE A 191 -7.87 -25.32 27.99
CA ILE A 191 -6.86 -26.37 28.04
C ILE A 191 -6.87 -26.99 29.44
N SER A 192 -7.04 -28.32 29.52
CA SER A 192 -7.19 -29.02 30.81
C SER A 192 -5.88 -29.16 31.59
N ASP A 193 -4.75 -29.30 30.88
CA ASP A 193 -3.42 -29.31 31.46
C ASP A 193 -2.47 -28.54 30.52
N LEU A 194 -2.16 -27.31 30.89
CA LEU A 194 -1.34 -26.40 30.11
C LEU A 194 0.12 -26.86 30.03
N GLU A 195 0.70 -27.38 31.12
CA GLU A 195 2.11 -27.78 31.16
C GLU A 195 2.36 -29.05 30.35
N THR A 196 1.49 -30.06 30.46
CA THR A 196 1.57 -31.26 29.60
C THR A 196 1.36 -30.91 28.12
N THR A 197 0.49 -29.94 27.82
CA THR A 197 0.26 -29.45 26.45
C THR A 197 1.49 -28.72 25.90
N ILE A 198 2.14 -27.87 26.70
CA ILE A 198 3.41 -27.21 26.33
C ILE A 198 4.52 -28.24 26.09
N ALA A 199 4.70 -29.20 27.00
CA ALA A 199 5.69 -30.27 26.85
C ALA A 199 5.48 -31.09 25.57
N THR A 200 4.22 -31.30 25.15
CA THR A 200 3.87 -32.00 23.90
C THR A 200 4.26 -31.23 22.63
N LEU A 201 4.27 -29.89 22.68
CA LEU A 201 4.74 -29.03 21.58
C LEU A 201 6.26 -28.87 21.57
N GLN A 202 6.89 -28.85 22.75
CA GLN A 202 8.34 -28.74 22.92
C GLN A 202 9.09 -30.06 22.73
N SER A 203 8.40 -31.21 22.75
CA SER A 203 9.02 -32.53 22.56
C SER A 203 9.78 -32.61 21.22
N PRO A 204 11.07 -33.02 21.21
CA PRO A 204 11.81 -33.22 19.97
C PRO A 204 11.26 -34.42 19.20
N ARG A 205 11.14 -34.26 17.88
CA ARG A 205 10.54 -35.21 16.95
C ARG A 205 11.51 -35.53 15.83
N MET A 206 11.48 -36.77 15.35
CA MET A 206 12.34 -37.22 14.24
C MET A 206 11.75 -36.88 12.88
N LEU A 207 12.63 -36.59 11.93
CA LEU A 207 12.32 -36.42 10.50
C LEU A 207 13.08 -37.47 9.66
N PRO A 208 12.59 -37.80 8.45
CA PRO A 208 13.29 -38.71 7.56
C PRO A 208 14.68 -38.17 7.15
N ALA A 209 15.62 -39.09 6.94
CA ALA A 209 16.93 -38.76 6.39
C ALA A 209 16.76 -38.27 4.95
N GLY A 210 17.09 -37.00 4.71
CA GLY A 210 16.81 -36.34 3.44
C GLY A 210 17.64 -36.89 2.28
N THR A 211 16.96 -37.19 1.17
CA THR A 211 17.58 -37.62 -0.10
C THR A 211 18.16 -36.47 -0.93
N ALA A 212 17.71 -35.22 -0.67
CA ALA A 212 18.16 -34.03 -1.37
C ALA A 212 19.46 -33.45 -0.78
N GLY A 213 20.50 -33.33 -1.62
CA GLY A 213 21.73 -32.62 -1.27
C GLY A 213 21.53 -31.11 -1.06
N PRO A 214 22.59 -30.37 -0.68
CA PRO A 214 22.56 -28.91 -0.71
C PRO A 214 22.37 -28.45 -2.15
N ILE A 215 21.23 -27.85 -2.44
CA ILE A 215 21.03 -27.11 -3.69
C ILE A 215 21.75 -25.79 -3.45
N GLU A 216 22.83 -25.51 -4.18
CA GLU A 216 23.41 -24.17 -4.16
C GLU A 216 22.31 -23.17 -4.55
N SER A 217 22.13 -22.08 -3.79
CA SER A 217 21.11 -21.08 -4.13
C SER A 217 21.32 -20.66 -5.59
N PRO A 218 20.33 -20.86 -6.49
CA PRO A 218 20.54 -20.63 -7.92
C PRO A 218 20.83 -19.17 -8.28
N PHE A 219 20.70 -18.27 -7.30
CA PHE A 219 20.70 -16.83 -7.47
C PHE A 219 21.79 -16.20 -6.61
N HIS A 220 22.82 -15.70 -7.29
CA HIS A 220 24.00 -15.12 -6.65
C HIS A 220 23.64 -13.90 -5.78
N GLY A 221 23.77 -14.04 -4.45
CA GLY A 221 23.53 -12.96 -3.48
C GLY A 221 22.15 -12.98 -2.79
N LEU A 222 21.26 -13.89 -3.16
CA LEU A 222 19.97 -14.14 -2.50
C LEU A 222 19.98 -15.53 -1.85
N ASN A 223 19.75 -15.60 -0.55
CA ASN A 223 19.81 -16.85 0.21
C ASN A 223 18.39 -17.41 0.42
N ILE A 224 17.92 -18.24 -0.53
CA ILE A 224 16.53 -18.72 -0.56
C ILE A 224 16.24 -19.77 0.53
N GLU A 225 17.25 -20.45 1.05
CA GLU A 225 17.09 -21.62 1.93
C GLU A 225 17.65 -21.43 3.36
N GLU A 226 17.45 -20.26 3.97
CA GLU A 226 17.85 -20.01 5.37
C GLU A 226 17.09 -20.82 6.44
N SER A 227 16.26 -21.80 6.05
CA SER A 227 15.35 -22.51 6.97
C SER A 227 15.03 -23.95 6.52
N ARG A 228 16.04 -24.73 6.11
CA ARG A 228 15.90 -26.18 5.91
C ARG A 228 15.69 -26.91 7.24
N LEU A 229 14.80 -27.90 7.26
CA LEU A 229 14.58 -28.79 8.41
C LEU A 229 15.77 -29.75 8.64
N GLY A 230 16.16 -29.91 9.91
CA GLY A 230 17.24 -30.79 10.36
C GLY A 230 16.86 -32.28 10.38
N GLU A 231 17.55 -33.09 11.18
CA GLU A 231 17.14 -34.47 11.49
C GLU A 231 16.02 -34.52 12.52
N THR A 232 15.90 -33.46 13.33
CA THR A 232 14.85 -33.29 14.34
C THR A 232 14.19 -31.92 14.22
N PHE A 233 12.98 -31.80 14.79
CA PHE A 233 12.26 -30.54 14.99
C PHE A 233 11.41 -30.59 16.27
N SER A 234 10.88 -29.45 16.68
CA SER A 234 9.77 -29.33 17.64
C SER A 234 8.75 -28.34 17.08
N PHE A 235 7.52 -28.34 17.62
CA PHE A 235 6.53 -27.32 17.28
C PHE A 235 6.78 -26.01 18.06
N ALA A 236 7.39 -26.12 19.24
CA ALA A 236 7.76 -24.99 20.08
C ALA A 236 9.18 -25.11 20.63
N ASP A 237 9.84 -23.97 20.82
CA ASP A 237 11.12 -23.82 21.48
C ASP A 237 10.90 -23.65 23.00
N THR A 238 11.90 -24.06 23.81
CA THR A 238 11.98 -23.78 25.24
C THR A 238 12.98 -22.66 25.54
N SER A 239 12.71 -21.85 26.56
CA SER A 239 13.58 -20.74 26.97
C SER A 239 15.01 -21.17 27.27
N ASP A 240 15.16 -22.34 27.85
CA ASP A 240 16.41 -22.79 28.47
C ASP A 240 17.47 -23.19 27.44
N ASP A 241 17.01 -23.68 26.28
CA ASP A 241 17.87 -24.12 25.17
C ASP A 241 18.12 -23.02 24.13
N HIS A 242 17.20 -22.05 23.99
CA HIS A 242 17.21 -21.08 22.88
C HIS A 242 17.46 -19.61 23.27
N ILE A 243 17.26 -19.18 24.52
CA ILE A 243 17.54 -17.78 24.93
C ILE A 243 19.02 -17.66 25.34
N SER A 244 19.88 -17.36 24.37
CA SER A 244 21.33 -17.33 24.57
C SER A 244 21.93 -15.93 24.78
N SER A 245 21.11 -14.87 24.88
CA SER A 245 21.61 -13.49 25.02
C SER A 245 20.92 -12.69 26.11
N VAL A 246 21.68 -11.84 26.81
CA VAL A 246 21.15 -10.90 27.82
C VAL A 246 20.16 -9.91 27.20
N GLU A 247 20.34 -9.56 25.93
CA GLU A 247 19.48 -8.60 25.23
C GLU A 247 18.09 -9.17 24.97
N GLU A 248 18.01 -10.37 24.38
CA GLU A 248 16.76 -11.09 24.16
C GLU A 248 16.06 -11.35 25.50
N ALA A 249 16.77 -11.94 26.48
CA ALA A 249 16.22 -12.25 27.79
C ALA A 249 15.69 -11.00 28.52
N ALA A 250 16.47 -9.91 28.59
CA ALA A 250 16.05 -8.68 29.26
C ALA A 250 14.90 -7.97 28.53
N SER A 251 14.75 -8.15 27.21
CA SER A 251 13.62 -7.60 26.46
C SER A 251 12.27 -8.19 26.91
N LEU A 252 12.24 -9.40 27.47
CA LEU A 252 11.03 -10.11 27.92
C LEU A 252 10.58 -9.70 29.33
N LEU A 253 11.44 -9.04 30.10
CA LEU A 253 11.12 -8.56 31.45
C LEU A 253 10.09 -7.42 31.42
N SER A 254 9.30 -7.31 32.49
CA SER A 254 8.42 -6.15 32.72
C SER A 254 9.25 -4.90 33.02
N LEU A 255 8.64 -3.71 32.95
CA LEU A 255 9.35 -2.48 33.26
C LEU A 255 9.86 -2.46 34.71
N ASP A 256 9.10 -3.03 35.63
CA ASP A 256 9.42 -3.00 37.06
C ASP A 256 10.43 -4.09 37.43
N GLU A 257 10.31 -5.29 36.86
CA GLU A 257 11.35 -6.33 36.93
C GLU A 257 12.71 -5.80 36.40
N LEU A 258 12.71 -5.01 35.31
CA LEU A 258 13.91 -4.36 34.78
C LEU A 258 14.45 -3.26 35.70
N LYS A 259 13.60 -2.47 36.37
CA LYS A 259 14.04 -1.46 37.32
C LYS A 259 14.70 -2.10 38.53
N ASP A 260 14.14 -3.19 39.06
CA ASP A 260 14.69 -3.90 40.22
C ASP A 260 16.03 -4.56 39.87
N LEU A 261 16.11 -5.25 38.73
CA LEU A 261 17.36 -5.82 38.23
C LEU A 261 18.42 -4.74 37.94
N ALA A 262 18.02 -3.60 37.37
CA ALA A 262 18.94 -2.49 37.12
C ALA A 262 19.41 -1.83 38.41
N LYS A 263 18.54 -1.66 39.42
CA LYS A 263 18.88 -1.13 40.74
C LYS A 263 19.90 -2.02 41.44
N GLU A 264 19.74 -3.34 41.37
CA GLU A 264 20.69 -4.31 41.90
C GLU A 264 22.02 -4.32 41.13
N ALA A 265 21.96 -4.28 39.79
CA ALA A 265 23.13 -4.20 38.91
C ALA A 265 23.83 -2.82 38.91
N LYS A 266 23.30 -1.83 39.65
CA LYS A 266 23.76 -0.43 39.69
C LYS A 266 23.78 0.26 38.32
N VAL A 267 22.76 -0.04 37.52
CA VAL A 267 22.52 0.48 36.17
C VAL A 267 21.39 1.51 36.20
N GLN A 268 21.46 2.54 35.35
CA GLN A 268 20.43 3.57 35.19
C GLN A 268 19.94 3.65 33.74
N GLY A 269 18.67 4.01 33.57
CA GLY A 269 18.03 4.25 32.27
C GLY A 269 16.64 4.85 32.47
N ARG A 270 16.17 5.67 31.52
CA ARG A 270 14.87 6.39 31.62
C ARG A 270 13.69 5.61 31.05
N ASN A 271 13.96 4.68 30.14
CA ASN A 271 12.97 3.85 29.46
C ASN A 271 13.47 2.40 29.32
N LYS A 272 12.57 1.47 28.93
CA LYS A 272 12.88 0.05 28.79
C LYS A 272 14.09 -0.23 27.89
N SER A 273 14.21 0.47 26.75
CA SER A 273 15.31 0.27 25.79
C SER A 273 16.68 0.74 26.33
N GLU A 274 16.71 1.78 27.15
CA GLU A 274 17.92 2.25 27.82
C GLU A 274 18.35 1.32 28.95
N LEU A 275 17.39 0.79 29.72
CA LEU A 275 17.65 -0.20 30.77
C LEU A 275 18.23 -1.50 30.18
N VAL A 276 17.62 -2.04 29.11
CA VAL A 276 18.14 -3.22 28.39
C VAL A 276 19.53 -2.96 27.84
N ARG A 277 19.74 -1.89 27.06
CA ARG A 277 21.08 -1.56 26.51
C ARG A 277 22.15 -1.39 27.59
N SER A 278 21.78 -0.81 28.73
CA SER A 278 22.72 -0.58 29.83
C SER A 278 23.02 -1.86 30.63
N LEU A 279 22.05 -2.79 30.75
CA LEU A 279 22.28 -4.15 31.26
C LEU A 279 23.17 -4.97 30.31
N VAL A 280 22.93 -4.93 29.01
CA VAL A 280 23.79 -5.58 27.99
C VAL A 280 25.22 -5.02 28.05
N ARG A 281 25.39 -3.70 28.16
CA ARG A 281 26.70 -3.07 28.36
C ARG A 281 27.37 -3.52 29.66
N MET A 282 26.61 -3.64 30.75
CA MET A 282 27.11 -4.07 32.06
C MET A 282 27.52 -5.56 32.06
N SER A 283 26.79 -6.43 31.36
CA SER A 283 27.14 -7.86 31.24
C SER A 283 28.47 -8.08 30.50
N LYS A 284 28.77 -7.22 29.53
CA LYS A 284 29.98 -7.26 28.67
C LYS A 284 31.17 -6.45 29.21
N GLN A 285 31.10 -5.93 30.44
CA GLN A 285 32.22 -5.22 31.07
C GLN A 285 33.16 -6.19 31.80
N GLN A 286 34.46 -6.11 31.50
CA GLN A 286 35.51 -6.92 32.11
C GLN A 286 35.59 -6.69 33.64
N SER A 287 35.69 -7.78 34.39
CA SER A 287 35.91 -7.76 35.84
C SER A 287 37.34 -7.32 36.16
N GLY A 288 37.53 -6.06 36.57
CA GLY A 288 38.84 -5.58 37.04
C GLY A 288 39.31 -6.35 38.29
N LEU A 289 40.64 -6.53 38.43
CA LEU A 289 41.30 -7.33 39.49
C LEU A 289 40.92 -6.93 40.94
N MET A 290 40.27 -5.79 41.15
CA MET A 290 39.74 -5.35 42.45
C MET A 290 38.68 -6.29 43.03
N SER A 291 38.01 -7.12 42.22
CA SER A 291 36.97 -8.05 42.70
C SER A 291 37.51 -9.31 43.40
N VAL A 292 38.82 -9.56 43.36
CA VAL A 292 39.44 -10.81 43.88
C VAL A 292 40.20 -10.62 45.21
N GLY A 293 40.00 -9.50 45.90
CA GLY A 293 40.40 -9.33 47.31
C GLY A 293 41.90 -9.17 47.61
N LEU A 294 42.76 -9.04 46.59
CA LEU A 294 44.20 -8.81 46.79
C LEU A 294 44.52 -7.34 47.08
N SER A 295 44.35 -6.95 48.34
CA SER A 295 44.79 -5.64 48.84
C SER A 295 46.32 -5.56 48.88
N ARG A 296 46.91 -4.73 48.00
CA ARG A 296 48.32 -4.36 48.11
C ARG A 296 48.48 -3.29 49.18
N HIS A 297 49.06 -3.69 50.31
CA HIS A 297 49.36 -2.80 51.43
C HIS A 297 50.42 -1.75 51.03
N ASN A 298 50.20 -0.50 51.44
CA ASN A 298 51.13 0.60 51.15
C ASN A 298 52.48 0.44 51.86
N SER A 299 53.55 0.89 51.20
CA SER A 299 54.75 1.42 51.84
C SER A 299 55.17 2.71 51.15
N ARG A 300 55.42 3.75 51.96
CA ARG A 300 56.04 5.03 51.59
C ARG A 300 57.47 4.76 51.06
N GLU A 301 58.09 5.57 50.23
CA GLU A 301 58.43 6.97 50.50
C GLU A 301 59.04 7.70 49.27
N SER A 302 59.01 9.04 49.31
CA SER A 302 59.98 9.98 48.72
C SER A 302 60.17 10.17 47.19
N ALA A 303 59.72 11.36 46.76
CA ALA A 303 60.53 12.42 46.09
C ALA A 303 60.86 12.38 44.58
N SER A 304 60.43 13.48 43.91
CA SER A 304 61.10 14.26 42.84
C SER A 304 61.67 13.59 41.57
N GLY A 305 61.29 14.08 40.39
CA GLY A 305 62.04 13.83 39.15
C GLY A 305 61.26 14.15 37.87
N ASP A 306 61.83 15.06 37.07
CA ASP A 306 61.27 15.74 35.90
C ASP A 306 60.97 14.91 34.62
N GLN A 307 60.15 15.54 33.76
CA GLN A 307 60.23 15.67 32.28
C GLN A 307 60.37 14.46 31.31
N GLU A 308 59.46 14.50 30.33
CA GLU A 308 59.65 14.40 28.86
C GLU A 308 59.80 13.06 28.09
N ASN A 309 58.86 12.91 27.13
CA ASN A 309 59.00 12.45 25.73
C ASN A 309 60.01 11.34 25.36
N SER A 310 59.50 10.29 24.69
CA SER A 310 59.43 10.29 23.21
C SER A 310 58.86 9.00 22.57
N ASP A 311 58.01 9.23 21.57
CA ASP A 311 57.81 8.54 20.28
C ASP A 311 58.00 7.03 20.01
N ALA A 312 56.97 6.52 19.31
CA ALA A 312 57.02 5.76 18.05
C ALA A 312 57.19 4.22 17.98
N LYS A 313 56.04 3.59 17.69
CA LYS A 313 55.75 2.74 16.51
C LYS A 313 56.21 1.26 16.39
N VAL A 314 55.20 0.45 16.00
CA VAL A 314 55.19 -0.66 15.00
C VAL A 314 55.10 -2.13 15.49
N GLN A 315 53.88 -2.66 15.30
CA GLN A 315 53.47 -4.00 14.82
C GLN A 315 54.13 -5.30 15.34
N GLY A 316 53.28 -6.25 15.77
CA GLY A 316 53.50 -7.67 15.43
C GLY A 316 52.95 -8.71 16.40
N LYS A 317 51.84 -9.37 16.01
CA LYS A 317 51.39 -10.73 16.44
C LYS A 317 51.17 -11.00 17.94
N ASN A 318 49.91 -11.22 18.32
CA ASN A 318 49.42 -12.49 18.90
C ASN A 318 47.94 -12.38 19.33
N ASN A 319 47.02 -12.41 18.36
CA ASN A 319 45.58 -12.27 18.62
C ASN A 319 44.90 -13.62 18.96
N ALA A 320 45.51 -14.39 19.87
CA ALA A 320 45.11 -15.77 20.17
C ALA A 320 45.36 -16.15 21.65
N LYS A 321 44.71 -15.44 22.59
CA LYS A 321 44.33 -15.87 23.96
C LYS A 321 43.83 -14.67 24.77
N LEU A 322 42.52 -14.38 24.70
CA LEU A 322 41.75 -13.55 25.64
C LEU A 322 40.27 -13.63 25.22
N ARG A 323 39.60 -14.73 25.57
CA ARG A 323 38.16 -14.99 25.29
C ARG A 323 37.48 -15.89 26.34
N ARG A 324 38.14 -16.13 27.48
CA ARG A 324 37.76 -17.19 28.43
C ARG A 324 37.15 -16.72 29.75
N GLU A 325 37.05 -15.40 29.97
CA GLU A 325 36.55 -14.82 31.23
C GLU A 325 35.26 -14.00 31.08
N ASP A 326 35.01 -13.40 29.90
CA ASP A 326 33.81 -12.58 29.66
C ASP A 326 32.50 -13.39 29.75
N SER A 327 32.55 -14.67 29.35
CA SER A 327 31.39 -15.58 29.31
C SER A 327 30.72 -15.77 30.68
N ASN A 328 31.48 -15.86 31.78
CA ASN A 328 30.91 -16.18 33.10
C ASN A 328 29.94 -15.10 33.61
N ARG A 329 30.20 -13.83 33.30
CA ARG A 329 29.36 -12.70 33.74
C ARG A 329 28.08 -12.61 32.92
N GLU A 330 28.19 -12.78 31.60
CA GLU A 330 27.04 -12.81 30.70
C GLU A 330 26.12 -14.01 31.03
N GLN A 331 26.69 -15.21 31.23
CA GLN A 331 25.96 -16.40 31.68
C GLN A 331 25.21 -16.16 33.00
N HIS A 332 25.86 -15.55 33.99
CA HIS A 332 25.24 -15.23 35.28
C HIS A 332 24.06 -14.26 35.13
N PHE A 333 24.16 -13.24 34.28
CA PHE A 333 23.02 -12.35 33.99
C PHE A 333 21.89 -13.09 33.26
N ILE A 334 22.19 -13.97 32.29
CA ILE A 334 21.18 -14.78 31.59
C ILE A 334 20.44 -15.68 32.60
N MET A 335 21.16 -16.50 33.38
CA MET A 335 20.55 -17.39 34.38
C MET A 335 19.68 -16.63 35.38
N LYS A 336 20.12 -15.44 35.82
CA LYS A 336 19.35 -14.62 36.74
C LYS A 336 18.10 -14.00 36.09
N ILE A 337 18.18 -13.58 34.84
CA ILE A 337 17.02 -13.08 34.09
C ILE A 337 16.01 -14.20 33.85
N LEU A 338 16.46 -15.39 33.43
CA LEU A 338 15.60 -16.57 33.25
C LEU A 338 14.90 -16.96 34.57
N ALA A 339 15.61 -16.92 35.71
CA ALA A 339 15.01 -17.16 37.03
C ALA A 339 13.93 -16.14 37.43
N ILE A 340 13.96 -14.91 36.89
CA ILE A 340 12.91 -13.89 37.09
C ILE A 340 11.76 -14.07 36.08
N LEU A 341 12.06 -14.49 34.84
CA LEU A 341 11.06 -14.74 33.80
C LEU A 341 10.18 -15.95 34.10
N GLY A 342 10.78 -17.03 34.62
CA GLY A 342 10.17 -18.36 34.64
C GLY A 342 10.19 -19.00 33.24
N PRO A 343 9.64 -20.23 33.11
CA PRO A 343 9.63 -20.95 31.84
C PRO A 343 8.84 -20.18 30.77
N CYS A 344 9.40 -20.14 29.56
CA CYS A 344 8.78 -19.51 28.41
C CYS A 344 8.72 -20.46 27.21
N ILE A 345 7.66 -20.31 26.42
CA ILE A 345 7.41 -20.98 25.15
C ILE A 345 7.46 -19.97 24.01
N ARG A 346 8.01 -20.37 22.86
CA ARG A 346 7.93 -19.67 21.58
C ARG A 346 7.62 -20.71 20.50
N LEU A 347 6.86 -20.37 19.45
CA LEU A 347 6.73 -21.31 18.33
C LEU A 347 8.06 -21.49 17.62
N SER A 348 8.41 -22.73 17.25
CA SER A 348 9.71 -22.98 16.64
C SER A 348 9.78 -22.35 15.27
N SER A 349 10.84 -21.58 15.00
CA SER A 349 10.97 -20.76 13.79
C SER A 349 10.80 -21.55 12.49
N LEU A 350 11.28 -22.81 12.47
CA LEU A 350 11.16 -23.69 11.30
C LEU A 350 9.72 -24.17 11.08
N ALA A 351 9.05 -24.64 12.14
CA ALA A 351 7.65 -25.08 12.07
C ALA A 351 6.72 -23.90 11.75
N PHE A 352 6.92 -22.76 12.41
CA PHE A 352 6.14 -21.54 12.19
C PHE A 352 6.20 -21.09 10.72
N LYS A 353 7.40 -20.93 10.15
CA LYS A 353 7.57 -20.57 8.73
C LYS A 353 6.94 -21.58 7.76
N LEU A 354 6.91 -22.87 8.11
CA LEU A 354 6.32 -23.90 7.27
C LEU A 354 4.79 -23.77 7.21
N PHE A 355 4.11 -23.58 8.34
CA PHE A 355 2.67 -23.33 8.34
C PHE A 355 2.30 -21.96 7.78
N GLU A 356 3.15 -20.95 7.98
CA GLU A 356 3.02 -19.63 7.36
C GLU A 356 3.11 -19.71 5.82
N ARG A 357 3.97 -20.59 5.27
CA ARG A 357 3.98 -20.90 3.83
C ARG A 357 2.69 -21.58 3.37
N VAL A 358 2.15 -22.53 4.13
CA VAL A 358 0.84 -23.15 3.84
C VAL A 358 -0.25 -22.07 3.79
N HIS A 359 -0.27 -21.13 4.73
CA HIS A 359 -1.22 -20.00 4.71
C HIS A 359 -1.02 -19.11 3.47
N LEU A 360 0.22 -18.76 3.12
CA LEU A 360 0.54 -17.95 1.94
C LEU A 360 0.00 -18.61 0.66
N VAL A 361 0.15 -19.93 0.52
CA VAL A 361 -0.39 -20.70 -0.60
C VAL A 361 -1.92 -20.75 -0.54
N PHE A 362 -2.51 -21.03 0.63
CA PHE A 362 -3.97 -21.14 0.79
C PHE A 362 -4.71 -19.83 0.47
N TYR A 363 -4.29 -18.72 1.08
CA TYR A 363 -4.88 -17.38 0.94
C TYR A 363 -4.45 -16.66 -0.35
N ARG A 364 -3.50 -17.23 -1.12
CA ARG A 364 -2.87 -16.58 -2.28
C ARG A 364 -2.39 -15.17 -1.95
N SER A 365 -1.63 -15.05 -0.86
CA SER A 365 -1.19 -13.75 -0.36
C SER A 365 -0.12 -13.13 -1.27
N THR A 366 -0.39 -11.91 -1.75
CA THR A 366 0.60 -11.08 -2.46
C THR A 366 1.35 -10.10 -1.56
N GLU A 367 0.96 -10.02 -0.30
CA GLU A 367 1.58 -9.16 0.72
C GLU A 367 1.76 -9.96 2.01
N TRP A 368 2.77 -9.60 2.80
CA TRP A 368 3.07 -10.27 4.06
C TRP A 368 2.07 -9.89 5.17
N THR A 369 1.28 -10.85 5.65
CA THR A 369 0.20 -10.56 6.62
C THR A 369 0.08 -11.67 7.69
N GLU A 370 0.04 -11.28 8.97
CA GLU A 370 0.05 -12.22 10.12
C GLU A 370 -1.36 -12.56 10.66
N LYS A 371 -2.44 -12.23 9.93
CA LYS A 371 -3.75 -11.98 10.56
C LYS A 371 -4.98 -12.71 10.02
N SER A 372 -4.82 -13.53 8.99
CA SER A 372 -5.93 -14.19 8.31
C SER A 372 -6.04 -15.67 8.72
N LEU A 373 -7.15 -16.02 9.36
CA LEU A 373 -7.61 -17.41 9.48
C LEU A 373 -9.13 -17.52 9.34
N THR A 374 -9.88 -16.78 10.16
CA THR A 374 -11.31 -17.02 10.35
C THR A 374 -12.22 -16.51 9.24
N THR A 375 -11.77 -15.56 8.41
CA THR A 375 -12.66 -14.75 7.56
C THR A 375 -13.37 -15.56 6.48
N ILE A 376 -12.72 -16.55 5.87
CA ILE A 376 -13.37 -17.47 4.90
C ILE A 376 -14.49 -18.28 5.57
N ILE A 377 -14.25 -18.78 6.80
CA ILE A 377 -15.26 -19.52 7.55
C ILE A 377 -16.41 -18.59 7.96
N LEU A 378 -16.12 -17.39 8.48
CA LEU A 378 -17.13 -16.39 8.84
C LEU A 378 -17.99 -15.96 7.64
N ALA A 379 -17.40 -15.76 6.46
CA ALA A 379 -18.13 -15.41 5.24
C ALA A 379 -19.11 -16.52 4.82
N LYS A 380 -18.69 -17.80 4.92
CA LYS A 380 -19.55 -18.97 4.68
C LYS A 380 -20.75 -19.04 5.64
N ILE A 381 -20.59 -18.58 6.88
CA ILE A 381 -21.64 -18.61 7.92
C ILE A 381 -22.59 -17.41 7.79
N ALA A 382 -22.13 -16.28 7.24
CA ALA A 382 -22.85 -15.00 7.27
C ALA A 382 -24.20 -14.95 6.54
N ARG A 383 -24.62 -16.04 5.86
CA ARG A 383 -25.92 -16.19 5.16
C ARG A 383 -26.31 -14.99 4.26
N ARG A 384 -25.32 -14.33 3.66
CA ARG A 384 -25.55 -13.24 2.69
C ARG A 384 -25.79 -13.81 1.29
N ASN A 385 -26.53 -13.06 0.48
CA ASN A 385 -26.63 -13.34 -0.96
C ASN A 385 -25.38 -12.79 -1.67
N PHE A 386 -24.80 -13.60 -2.55
CA PHE A 386 -23.60 -13.28 -3.31
C PHE A 386 -23.92 -13.20 -4.81
N PRO A 387 -23.14 -12.44 -5.59
CA PRO A 387 -23.24 -12.41 -7.05
C PRO A 387 -22.98 -13.79 -7.65
N ASP A 388 -23.57 -14.07 -8.81
CA ASP A 388 -23.41 -15.33 -9.51
C ASP A 388 -22.18 -15.26 -10.45
N TYR A 389 -21.13 -16.04 -10.17
CA TYR A 389 -19.89 -16.14 -10.96
C TYR A 389 -19.29 -17.55 -10.89
N ILE A 390 -18.36 -17.84 -11.82
CA ILE A 390 -17.64 -19.12 -11.86
C ILE A 390 -16.45 -19.07 -10.88
N VAL A 391 -16.48 -19.93 -9.87
CA VAL A 391 -15.35 -20.16 -8.97
C VAL A 391 -14.28 -20.99 -9.67
N CYS A 392 -13.05 -20.49 -9.70
CA CYS A 392 -11.88 -21.14 -10.29
C CYS A 392 -10.67 -20.94 -9.38
N ARG A 393 -10.28 -22.02 -8.71
CA ARG A 393 -9.03 -22.15 -7.95
C ARG A 393 -8.17 -23.18 -8.67
N THR A 394 -6.97 -22.80 -9.08
CA THR A 394 -6.00 -23.72 -9.71
C THR A 394 -4.84 -24.03 -8.77
N SER A 395 -4.24 -25.21 -8.92
CA SER A 395 -3.03 -25.65 -8.19
C SER A 395 -1.72 -25.32 -8.91
N THR A 396 -1.78 -24.62 -10.04
CA THR A 396 -0.65 -24.41 -10.96
C THR A 396 0.00 -23.04 -10.83
N ILE A 397 -0.47 -22.17 -9.92
CA ILE A 397 0.09 -20.83 -9.68
C ILE A 397 1.58 -20.90 -9.31
N PHE A 398 1.99 -21.89 -8.51
CA PHE A 398 3.38 -22.15 -8.20
C PHE A 398 3.86 -23.41 -8.95
N ALA A 399 4.67 -23.21 -10.00
CA ALA A 399 5.19 -24.31 -10.82
C ALA A 399 6.13 -25.28 -10.09
N SER A 400 6.73 -24.89 -8.96
CA SER A 400 7.58 -25.75 -8.13
C SER A 400 7.81 -25.18 -6.73
N ARG A 401 8.28 -26.01 -5.79
CA ARG A 401 8.78 -25.58 -4.47
C ARG A 401 9.83 -24.46 -4.58
N LEU A 402 10.75 -24.54 -5.55
CA LEU A 402 11.78 -23.50 -5.74
C LEU A 402 11.16 -22.16 -6.14
N HIS A 403 10.16 -22.16 -7.03
CA HIS A 403 9.43 -20.95 -7.43
C HIS A 403 8.69 -20.32 -6.24
N LEU A 404 8.02 -21.16 -5.41
CA LEU A 404 7.36 -20.71 -4.19
C LEU A 404 8.35 -20.08 -3.20
N LEU A 405 9.53 -20.69 -2.98
CA LEU A 405 10.55 -20.15 -2.08
C LEU A 405 11.20 -18.84 -2.60
N GLU A 406 11.41 -18.72 -3.92
CA GLU A 406 11.87 -17.46 -4.53
C GLU A 406 10.81 -16.35 -4.34
N TYR A 407 9.54 -16.67 -4.53
CA TYR A 407 8.42 -15.75 -4.33
C TYR A 407 8.27 -15.34 -2.85
N GLU A 408 8.32 -16.29 -1.92
CA GLU A 408 8.33 -16.07 -0.46
C GLU A 408 9.49 -15.15 -0.04
N THR A 409 10.67 -15.32 -0.66
CA THR A 409 11.84 -14.45 -0.45
C THR A 409 11.60 -13.05 -1.02
N ALA A 410 11.00 -12.95 -2.21
CA ALA A 410 10.72 -11.69 -2.89
C ALA A 410 9.72 -10.82 -2.13
N ILE A 411 8.60 -11.38 -1.63
CA ILE A 411 7.62 -10.62 -0.84
C ILE A 411 8.17 -10.20 0.54
N ARG A 412 9.09 -10.97 1.14
CA ARG A 412 9.75 -10.58 2.39
C ARG A 412 10.74 -9.43 2.18
N LEU A 413 11.51 -9.45 1.10
CA LEU A 413 12.39 -8.32 0.71
C LEU A 413 11.57 -7.06 0.35
N GLU A 414 10.42 -7.24 -0.29
CA GLU A 414 9.46 -6.16 -0.54
C GLU A 414 8.94 -5.57 0.78
N ALA A 415 8.50 -6.41 1.72
CA ALA A 415 8.05 -5.96 3.04
C ALA A 415 9.17 -5.27 3.86
N GLU A 416 10.42 -5.75 3.75
CA GLU A 416 11.58 -5.07 4.32
C GLU A 416 11.74 -3.67 3.73
N VAL A 417 11.79 -3.54 2.40
CA VAL A 417 11.92 -2.25 1.68
C VAL A 417 10.78 -1.30 2.04
N ASP A 418 9.55 -1.79 2.13
CA ASP A 418 8.36 -1.02 2.50
C ASP A 418 8.45 -0.48 3.94
N ALA A 419 8.97 -1.25 4.90
CA ALA A 419 9.12 -0.83 6.29
C ALA A 419 10.01 0.44 6.46
N TRP A 420 10.94 0.71 5.54
CA TRP A 420 11.77 1.93 5.56
C TRP A 420 11.04 3.19 5.06
N GLU A 421 9.90 3.07 4.39
CA GLU A 421 9.08 4.23 4.01
C GLU A 421 8.24 4.75 5.18
N PHE A 422 7.79 3.86 6.07
CA PHE A 422 7.01 4.19 7.27
C PHE A 422 7.86 4.73 8.41
N ASN A 423 9.05 4.16 8.61
CA ASN A 423 10.01 4.69 9.56
C ASN A 423 10.57 6.05 9.06
N SER A 424 11.00 6.91 10.00
CA SER A 424 11.55 8.25 9.73
C SER A 424 12.53 8.25 8.55
N PRO A 425 12.54 9.30 7.71
CA PRO A 425 13.20 9.29 6.40
C PRO A 425 14.60 8.69 6.49
N PRO A 426 14.89 7.60 5.75
CA PRO A 426 16.09 6.80 6.00
C PRO A 426 17.33 7.68 5.84
N GLY A 427 18.19 7.63 6.87
CA GLY A 427 19.52 8.22 6.85
C GLY A 427 20.42 7.50 5.84
N GLU A 428 21.68 7.92 5.74
CA GLU A 428 22.60 7.36 4.73
C GLU A 428 22.74 5.84 4.80
N GLU A 429 22.71 5.25 5.99
CA GLU A 429 22.77 3.79 6.16
C GLU A 429 21.57 3.08 5.52
N GLY A 430 20.35 3.58 5.73
CA GLY A 430 19.14 3.02 5.10
C GLY A 430 19.15 3.18 3.57
N LEU A 431 19.63 4.31 3.05
CA LEU A 431 19.81 4.52 1.62
C LEU A 431 20.80 3.51 1.02
N ARG A 432 21.94 3.28 1.69
CA ARG A 432 22.96 2.30 1.26
C ARG A 432 22.43 0.86 1.33
N SER A 433 21.67 0.50 2.37
CA SER A 433 21.04 -0.83 2.47
C SER A 433 20.05 -1.08 1.33
N MET A 434 19.21 -0.11 0.98
CA MET A 434 18.28 -0.26 -0.16
C MET A 434 19.00 -0.35 -1.50
N VAL A 435 20.12 0.37 -1.71
CA VAL A 435 20.99 0.17 -2.89
C VAL A 435 21.59 -1.24 -2.90
N ASN A 436 22.05 -1.77 -1.76
CA ASN A 436 22.55 -3.14 -1.68
C ASN A 436 21.49 -4.21 -1.99
N ILE A 437 20.22 -3.98 -1.62
CA ILE A 437 19.10 -4.85 -2.00
C ILE A 437 18.84 -4.75 -3.51
N PHE A 438 18.81 -3.53 -4.05
CA PHE A 438 18.64 -3.30 -5.49
C PHE A 438 19.72 -4.01 -6.34
N GLU A 439 21.00 -3.87 -6.00
CA GLU A 439 22.11 -4.48 -6.75
C GLU A 439 22.06 -6.02 -6.75
N LYS A 440 21.50 -6.64 -5.69
CA LYS A 440 21.25 -8.10 -5.64
C LYS A 440 20.05 -8.52 -6.50
N VAL A 441 18.97 -7.74 -6.46
CA VAL A 441 17.68 -8.07 -7.10
C VAL A 441 17.71 -7.78 -8.61
N TYR A 442 18.32 -6.68 -9.02
CA TYR A 442 18.25 -6.16 -10.40
C TYR A 442 18.76 -7.12 -11.50
N PRO A 443 19.83 -7.92 -11.30
CA PRO A 443 20.24 -8.94 -12.27
C PRO A 443 19.17 -10.03 -12.47
N ARG A 444 18.57 -10.55 -11.39
CA ARG A 444 17.53 -11.60 -11.46
C ARG A 444 16.21 -11.04 -11.99
N TRP A 445 15.84 -9.82 -11.60
CA TRP A 445 14.67 -9.11 -12.14
C TRP A 445 14.69 -9.04 -13.67
N LYS A 446 15.84 -8.71 -14.29
CA LYS A 446 15.95 -8.67 -15.76
C LYS A 446 15.69 -10.02 -16.41
N LEU A 447 16.14 -11.14 -15.81
CA LEU A 447 15.88 -12.48 -16.33
C LEU A 447 14.39 -12.81 -16.24
N LEU A 448 13.77 -12.55 -15.08
CA LEU A 448 12.33 -12.74 -14.86
C LEU A 448 11.46 -11.91 -15.81
N VAL A 449 11.90 -10.70 -16.20
CA VAL A 449 11.21 -9.88 -17.20
C VAL A 449 11.25 -10.51 -18.60
N GLU A 450 12.33 -11.18 -19.00
CA GLU A 450 12.36 -11.91 -20.27
C GLU A 450 11.61 -13.26 -20.17
N GLU A 451 11.74 -14.00 -19.07
CA GLU A 451 10.99 -15.24 -18.81
C GLU A 451 9.46 -15.03 -18.86
N GLU A 452 8.94 -13.95 -18.26
CA GLU A 452 7.50 -13.63 -18.35
C GLU A 452 7.09 -13.06 -19.71
N LYS A 453 8.01 -12.48 -20.51
CA LYS A 453 7.70 -12.09 -21.90
C LYS A 453 7.46 -13.32 -22.77
N GLU A 454 8.25 -14.37 -22.60
CA GLU A 454 8.06 -15.63 -23.32
C GLU A 454 6.70 -16.25 -22.94
N LYS A 455 6.38 -16.32 -21.64
CA LYS A 455 5.06 -16.81 -21.17
C LYS A 455 3.87 -15.99 -21.67
N GLU A 456 4.03 -14.68 -21.87
CA GLU A 456 2.97 -13.82 -22.43
C GLU A 456 2.61 -14.15 -23.89
N HIS A 457 3.52 -14.78 -24.64
CA HIS A 457 3.24 -15.20 -26.01
C HIS A 457 2.76 -16.65 -26.09
N ASP A 458 3.25 -17.52 -25.21
CA ASP A 458 3.14 -18.98 -25.36
C ASP A 458 2.30 -19.70 -24.28
N VAL A 459 1.93 -19.04 -23.17
CA VAL A 459 1.34 -19.71 -21.98
C VAL A 459 -0.01 -19.13 -21.53
N TYR A 460 -0.21 -17.81 -21.56
CA TYR A 460 -1.45 -17.20 -21.08
C TYR A 460 -2.48 -17.04 -22.23
N GLU A 461 -3.59 -17.78 -22.20
CA GLU A 461 -4.59 -17.77 -23.29
C GLU A 461 -5.68 -16.69 -23.16
N ILE A 462 -6.03 -16.26 -21.94
CA ILE A 462 -7.21 -15.39 -21.68
C ILE A 462 -6.87 -14.17 -20.80
N GLY A 463 -5.79 -13.44 -21.11
CA GLY A 463 -5.38 -12.23 -20.35
C GLY A 463 -4.92 -12.48 -18.90
N GLU A 464 -4.92 -13.74 -18.48
CA GLU A 464 -4.66 -14.23 -17.12
C GLU A 464 -3.32 -13.77 -16.56
N GLY A 465 -2.33 -13.61 -17.44
CA GLY A 465 -0.99 -13.15 -17.10
C GLY A 465 -0.97 -11.83 -16.33
N ALA A 466 -1.93 -10.93 -16.56
CA ALA A 466 -2.02 -9.67 -15.82
C ALA A 466 -2.25 -9.88 -14.31
N TYR A 467 -3.14 -10.80 -13.93
CA TYR A 467 -3.37 -11.15 -12.52
C TYR A 467 -2.33 -12.15 -12.00
N LEU A 468 -2.03 -13.20 -12.77
CA LEU A 468 -1.15 -14.29 -12.34
C LEU A 468 0.29 -13.86 -12.11
N ARG A 469 0.80 -12.87 -12.87
CA ARG A 469 2.14 -12.30 -12.65
C ARG A 469 2.34 -11.76 -11.24
N ARG A 470 1.29 -11.39 -10.51
CA ARG A 470 1.36 -10.96 -9.10
C ARG A 470 1.92 -12.04 -8.17
N PHE A 471 1.80 -13.32 -8.53
CA PHE A 471 2.33 -14.46 -7.79
C PHE A 471 3.75 -14.88 -8.23
N THR A 472 4.42 -14.05 -9.04
CA THR A 472 5.80 -14.30 -9.50
C THR A 472 6.79 -13.40 -8.75
N PRO A 473 8.04 -13.85 -8.52
CA PRO A 473 9.09 -13.01 -7.94
C PRO A 473 9.31 -11.70 -8.72
N GLY A 474 9.08 -11.72 -10.04
CA GLY A 474 9.23 -10.56 -10.93
C GLY A 474 8.33 -9.38 -10.55
N HIS A 475 7.12 -9.62 -10.03
CA HIS A 475 6.22 -8.55 -9.60
C HIS A 475 6.75 -7.81 -8.36
N SER A 476 7.13 -8.54 -7.31
CA SER A 476 7.74 -7.98 -6.10
C SER A 476 9.08 -7.30 -6.38
N TYR A 477 9.94 -7.95 -7.16
CA TYR A 477 11.21 -7.35 -7.58
C TYR A 477 11.01 -6.08 -8.41
N THR A 478 9.97 -5.98 -9.24
CA THR A 478 9.64 -4.73 -9.95
C THR A 478 9.28 -3.60 -8.98
N ARG A 479 8.58 -3.87 -7.86
CA ARG A 479 8.29 -2.86 -6.83
C ARG A 479 9.57 -2.39 -6.13
N ILE A 480 10.48 -3.31 -5.79
CA ILE A 480 11.80 -2.98 -5.22
C ILE A 480 12.62 -2.12 -6.20
N VAL A 481 12.69 -2.52 -7.46
CA VAL A 481 13.38 -1.81 -8.55
C VAL A 481 12.77 -0.41 -8.77
N HIS A 482 11.44 -0.28 -8.74
CA HIS A 482 10.76 1.02 -8.77
C HIS A 482 11.14 1.92 -7.59
N LYS A 483 11.20 1.37 -6.37
CA LYS A 483 11.58 2.13 -5.15
C LYS A 483 13.05 2.55 -5.14
N ALA A 484 13.93 1.89 -5.90
CA ALA A 484 15.31 2.33 -6.07
C ALA A 484 15.45 3.65 -6.87
N ALA A 485 14.52 3.99 -7.77
CA ALA A 485 14.59 5.21 -8.58
C ALA A 485 14.63 6.52 -7.73
N PRO A 486 13.69 6.80 -6.81
CA PRO A 486 13.77 8.01 -5.97
C PRO A 486 14.98 8.00 -5.02
N ILE A 487 15.55 6.84 -4.69
CA ILE A 487 16.77 6.73 -3.88
C ILE A 487 17.98 7.25 -4.66
N PHE A 488 18.14 6.85 -5.92
CA PHE A 488 19.15 7.43 -6.81
C PHE A 488 18.97 8.95 -6.96
N GLY A 489 17.72 9.42 -7.04
CA GLY A 489 17.40 10.85 -7.03
C GLY A 489 17.86 11.58 -5.75
N ARG A 490 17.63 11.00 -4.57
CA ARG A 490 18.10 11.54 -3.27
C ARG A 490 19.62 11.51 -3.13
N LEU A 491 20.29 10.51 -3.70
CA LEU A 491 21.75 10.40 -3.78
C LEU A 491 22.37 11.30 -4.87
N LYS A 492 21.56 12.04 -5.63
CA LYS A 492 21.95 12.86 -6.80
C LYS A 492 22.51 12.05 -7.98
N GLU A 493 22.32 10.74 -8.00
CA GLU A 493 22.71 9.82 -9.07
C GLU A 493 21.67 9.83 -10.22
N HIS A 494 21.28 11.02 -10.67
CA HIS A 494 20.17 11.22 -11.61
C HIS A 494 20.33 10.54 -12.98
N LEU A 495 21.56 10.17 -13.37
CA LEU A 495 21.81 9.36 -14.56
C LEU A 495 21.31 7.91 -14.37
N LYS A 496 21.64 7.27 -13.24
CA LYS A 496 21.11 5.93 -12.91
C LYS A 496 19.59 5.96 -12.73
N GLU A 497 19.07 7.02 -12.10
CA GLU A 497 17.62 7.25 -11.97
C GLU A 497 16.93 7.27 -13.36
N TYR A 498 17.52 7.97 -14.33
CA TYR A 498 17.02 8.06 -15.70
C TYR A 498 17.10 6.72 -16.46
N GLU A 499 18.23 6.02 -16.37
CA GLU A 499 18.43 4.71 -16.98
C GLU A 499 17.44 3.68 -16.42
N LEU A 500 17.22 3.69 -15.11
CA LEU A 500 16.29 2.79 -14.43
C LEU A 500 14.84 3.05 -14.79
N LEU A 501 14.40 4.32 -14.83
CA LEU A 501 13.06 4.68 -15.29
C LEU A 501 12.84 4.33 -16.77
N THR A 502 13.89 4.38 -17.58
CA THR A 502 13.84 3.89 -18.97
C THR A 502 13.62 2.38 -18.99
N LYS A 503 14.36 1.60 -18.19
CA LYS A 503 14.17 0.14 -18.10
C LYS A 503 12.81 -0.29 -17.54
N LEU A 504 12.25 0.46 -16.61
CA LEU A 504 10.90 0.26 -16.10
C LEU A 504 9.82 0.55 -17.16
N LEU A 505 10.05 1.55 -18.03
CA LEU A 505 9.14 1.88 -19.14
C LEU A 505 9.29 0.94 -20.37
N ASP A 506 10.48 0.37 -20.59
CA ASP A 506 10.77 -0.60 -21.66
C ASP A 506 9.97 -1.91 -21.47
N GLN A 507 9.74 -2.35 -20.23
CA GLN A 507 8.88 -3.49 -19.90
C GLN A 507 7.41 -3.08 -19.76
N ARG A 508 6.47 -4.00 -20.04
CA ARG A 508 5.02 -3.75 -19.96
C ARG A 508 4.25 -4.78 -19.12
N LEU A 509 4.94 -5.72 -18.48
CA LEU A 509 4.31 -6.87 -17.83
C LEU A 509 3.98 -6.62 -16.35
N PHE A 510 4.74 -5.73 -15.71
CA PHE A 510 4.67 -5.50 -14.27
C PHE A 510 4.43 -4.02 -13.95
N HIS A 511 3.61 -3.77 -12.94
CA HIS A 511 3.24 -2.44 -12.42
C HIS A 511 2.73 -1.44 -13.50
N PRO A 512 1.80 -1.82 -14.40
CA PRO A 512 1.33 -0.95 -15.49
C PRO A 512 0.77 0.39 -14.99
N ALA A 513 0.04 0.40 -13.86
CA ALA A 513 -0.50 1.61 -13.24
C ALA A 513 0.57 2.67 -12.92
N ARG A 514 1.82 2.26 -12.68
CA ARG A 514 2.92 3.18 -12.34
C ARG A 514 3.51 3.90 -13.55
N ARG A 515 3.23 3.45 -14.78
CA ARG A 515 3.85 3.98 -16.01
C ARG A 515 3.70 5.48 -16.17
N GLY A 516 2.53 6.05 -15.84
CA GLY A 516 2.31 7.49 -15.87
C GLY A 516 3.25 8.28 -14.95
N SER A 517 3.49 7.77 -13.73
CA SER A 517 4.47 8.36 -12.79
C SER A 517 5.90 8.29 -13.34
N TRP A 518 6.26 7.18 -14.02
CA TRP A 518 7.57 7.01 -14.64
C TRP A 518 7.78 7.98 -15.80
N TYR A 519 6.77 8.18 -16.67
CA TYR A 519 6.80 9.20 -17.73
C TYR A 519 6.96 10.61 -17.15
N GLN A 520 6.19 10.97 -16.13
CA GLN A 520 6.26 12.28 -15.48
C GLN A 520 7.66 12.56 -14.89
N ARG A 521 8.25 11.57 -14.21
CA ARG A 521 9.58 11.70 -13.61
C ARG A 521 10.69 11.68 -14.67
N LYS A 522 10.62 10.79 -15.67
CA LYS A 522 11.59 10.76 -16.79
C LYS A 522 11.62 12.08 -17.55
N ALA A 523 10.46 12.64 -17.90
CA ALA A 523 10.38 13.95 -18.57
C ALA A 523 10.92 15.11 -17.70
N LEU A 524 10.86 15.00 -16.37
CA LEU A 524 11.49 15.96 -15.45
C LEU A 524 13.02 15.85 -15.50
N LEU A 525 13.56 14.63 -15.43
CA LEU A 525 15.01 14.37 -15.53
C LEU A 525 15.58 14.85 -16.86
N GLU A 526 14.87 14.60 -17.96
CA GLU A 526 15.20 15.08 -19.31
C GLU A 526 15.17 16.60 -19.40
N GLU A 527 14.20 17.29 -18.79
CA GLU A 527 14.14 18.76 -18.81
C GLU A 527 15.29 19.41 -18.01
N HIS A 528 15.66 18.83 -16.87
CA HIS A 528 16.45 19.51 -15.84
C HIS A 528 17.88 18.98 -15.60
N TYR A 529 18.14 17.69 -15.77
CA TYR A 529 19.39 17.03 -15.33
C TYR A 529 20.20 16.42 -16.47
N MET A 530 19.52 15.74 -17.41
CA MET A 530 20.20 15.11 -18.56
C MET A 530 20.99 16.09 -19.46
N PRO A 531 20.62 17.38 -19.64
CA PRO A 531 21.45 18.33 -20.39
C PRO A 531 22.89 18.51 -19.88
N THR A 532 23.15 18.15 -18.62
CA THR A 532 24.47 18.25 -17.97
C THR A 532 25.10 16.90 -17.61
N LEU A 533 24.30 15.82 -17.57
CA LEU A 533 24.74 14.48 -17.14
C LEU A 533 24.84 13.46 -18.29
N ASP A 534 24.38 13.82 -19.49
CA ASP A 534 24.54 13.03 -20.72
C ASP A 534 26.03 12.68 -20.95
N PRO A 535 26.44 11.40 -20.90
CA PRO A 535 27.83 11.00 -21.08
C PRO A 535 28.31 11.14 -22.54
N SER A 536 27.40 11.37 -23.49
CA SER A 536 27.65 11.45 -24.92
C SER A 536 26.91 12.64 -25.55
N PRO A 537 27.21 13.88 -25.14
CA PRO A 537 26.42 15.06 -25.53
C PRO A 537 26.46 15.29 -27.04
N LYS A 538 25.27 15.31 -27.65
CA LYS A 538 25.11 15.49 -29.10
C LYS A 538 25.59 16.86 -29.62
N PHE A 539 25.59 17.87 -28.75
CA PHE A 539 26.02 19.23 -29.08
C PHE A 539 27.00 19.75 -28.01
N THR A 540 28.11 20.35 -28.46
CA THR A 540 29.08 21.02 -27.58
C THR A 540 28.54 22.31 -26.98
N ASP A 541 27.55 22.96 -27.64
CA ASP A 541 26.88 24.15 -27.12
C ASP A 541 25.82 23.77 -26.06
N PRO A 542 25.96 24.25 -24.80
CA PRO A 542 25.02 23.93 -23.72
C PRO A 542 23.59 24.42 -23.97
N GLU A 543 23.37 25.47 -24.77
CA GLU A 543 22.01 25.92 -25.11
C GLU A 543 21.33 24.96 -26.12
N GLN A 544 22.06 24.54 -27.15
CA GLN A 544 21.61 23.52 -28.10
C GLN A 544 21.38 22.17 -27.41
N GLN A 545 22.25 21.76 -26.49
CA GLN A 545 22.08 20.53 -25.72
C GLN A 545 20.85 20.59 -24.80
N LYS A 546 20.62 21.71 -24.09
CA LYS A 546 19.37 21.95 -23.33
C LYS A 546 18.13 21.95 -24.25
N LYS A 547 18.24 22.45 -25.48
CA LYS A 547 17.14 22.44 -26.46
C LYS A 547 16.90 21.03 -27.02
N HIS A 548 17.94 20.21 -27.17
CA HIS A 548 17.83 18.81 -27.59
C HIS A 548 17.07 17.99 -26.55
N TRP A 549 17.50 18.02 -25.30
CA TRP A 549 16.86 17.27 -24.22
C TRP A 549 15.44 17.73 -23.90
N LYS A 550 15.11 19.02 -24.04
CA LYS A 550 13.72 19.49 -24.01
C LYS A 550 12.83 18.90 -25.10
N LYS A 551 13.37 18.57 -26.28
CA LYS A 551 12.61 17.84 -27.33
C LYS A 551 12.41 16.37 -26.96
N ILE A 552 13.38 15.75 -26.28
CA ILE A 552 13.23 14.39 -25.74
C ILE A 552 12.12 14.39 -24.66
N ALA A 553 12.12 15.37 -23.74
CA ALA A 553 11.07 15.53 -22.75
C ALA A 553 9.66 15.75 -23.37
N VAL A 554 9.57 16.47 -24.49
CA VAL A 554 8.33 16.58 -25.29
C VAL A 554 7.89 15.20 -25.80
N ALA A 555 8.79 14.45 -26.45
CA ALA A 555 8.49 13.11 -26.96
C ALA A 555 8.13 12.10 -25.84
N THR A 556 8.76 12.20 -24.66
CA THR A 556 8.41 11.40 -23.47
C THR A 556 7.01 11.74 -22.96
N CYS A 557 6.60 13.02 -22.96
CA CYS A 557 5.23 13.41 -22.63
C CYS A 557 4.22 12.96 -23.69
N GLU A 558 4.54 13.08 -24.99
CA GLU A 558 3.69 12.57 -26.09
C GLU A 558 3.50 11.06 -25.98
N ALA A 559 4.58 10.30 -25.77
CA ALA A 559 4.54 8.85 -25.58
C ALA A 559 3.69 8.45 -24.36
N GLY A 560 3.84 9.16 -23.23
CA GLY A 560 3.01 8.92 -22.04
C GLY A 560 1.52 9.20 -22.23
N LEU A 561 1.14 10.13 -23.12
CA LEU A 561 -0.27 10.39 -23.46
C LEU A 561 -0.85 9.41 -24.49
N GLN A 562 0.02 8.71 -25.23
CA GLN A 562 -0.35 7.68 -26.22
C GLN A 562 -0.28 6.26 -25.66
N ASP A 563 0.34 6.06 -24.49
CA ASP A 563 0.45 4.77 -23.82
C ASP A 563 -0.92 4.36 -23.24
N PRO A 564 -1.50 3.21 -23.67
CA PRO A 564 -2.81 2.75 -23.19
C PRO A 564 -2.82 2.44 -21.69
N ASP A 565 -1.66 2.10 -21.12
CA ASP A 565 -1.48 1.75 -19.71
C ASP A 565 -1.18 3.00 -18.86
N CYS A 566 -1.01 4.18 -19.48
CA CYS A 566 -0.92 5.43 -18.74
C CYS A 566 -2.31 5.88 -18.26
N HIS A 567 -2.58 5.63 -16.97
CA HIS A 567 -3.84 5.97 -16.32
C HIS A 567 -4.20 7.46 -16.45
N LEU A 568 -5.50 7.74 -16.66
CA LEU A 568 -6.00 9.08 -17.00
C LEU A 568 -5.61 10.15 -15.98
N ILE A 569 -5.44 9.76 -14.71
CA ILE A 569 -4.96 10.62 -13.62
C ILE A 569 -3.62 11.32 -13.91
N PHE A 570 -2.72 10.70 -14.69
CA PHE A 570 -1.41 11.28 -14.99
C PHE A 570 -1.42 12.23 -16.19
N HIS A 571 -2.49 12.21 -17.00
CA HIS A 571 -2.56 12.95 -18.27
C HIS A 571 -2.49 14.46 -18.06
N TYR A 572 -3.19 14.99 -17.04
CA TYR A 572 -3.23 16.43 -16.74
C TYR A 572 -1.82 17.05 -16.58
N ASP A 573 -0.95 16.45 -15.76
CA ASP A 573 0.39 16.99 -15.53
C ASP A 573 1.34 16.71 -16.72
N LEU A 574 1.13 15.64 -17.49
CA LEU A 574 1.84 15.40 -18.75
C LEU A 574 1.49 16.47 -19.80
N GLN A 575 0.20 16.75 -20.01
CA GLN A 575 -0.30 17.81 -20.89
C GLN A 575 0.22 19.20 -20.48
N LYS A 576 0.15 19.52 -19.18
CA LYS A 576 0.66 20.76 -18.59
C LYS A 576 2.17 20.92 -18.75
N ARG A 577 2.95 19.84 -18.59
CA ARG A 577 4.40 19.83 -18.88
C ARG A 577 4.66 20.01 -20.38
N LEU A 578 3.92 19.33 -21.25
CA LEU A 578 4.03 19.45 -22.70
C LEU A 578 3.84 20.91 -23.14
N VAL A 579 2.71 21.55 -22.81
CA VAL A 579 2.42 22.95 -23.15
C VAL A 579 3.50 23.91 -22.61
N LYS A 580 4.07 23.65 -21.42
CA LYS A 580 5.18 24.41 -20.85
C LYS A 580 6.48 24.24 -21.67
N LEU A 581 6.80 23.02 -22.09
CA LEU A 581 7.97 22.71 -22.91
C LEU A 581 7.86 23.30 -24.33
N GLU A 582 6.69 23.21 -24.97
CA GLU A 582 6.46 23.78 -26.30
C GLU A 582 6.66 25.30 -26.33
N LYS A 583 6.14 26.00 -25.30
CA LYS A 583 6.37 27.44 -25.09
C LYS A 583 7.86 27.74 -24.90
N LYS A 584 8.58 26.97 -24.07
CA LYS A 584 10.04 27.09 -23.88
C LYS A 584 10.85 26.82 -25.16
N LEU A 585 10.38 25.91 -26.02
CA LEU A 585 10.99 25.59 -27.32
C LEU A 585 10.63 26.60 -28.42
N ARG A 586 9.69 27.53 -28.16
CA ARG A 586 9.12 28.48 -29.12
C ARG A 586 8.52 27.79 -30.35
N ILE A 587 7.84 26.66 -30.14
CA ILE A 587 7.13 25.95 -31.20
C ILE A 587 6.00 26.87 -31.72
N PRO A 588 5.86 27.09 -33.05
CA PRO A 588 4.80 27.93 -33.60
C PRO A 588 3.42 27.41 -33.18
N ARG A 589 2.48 28.29 -32.81
CA ARG A 589 1.15 27.92 -32.27
C ARG A 589 0.45 26.80 -33.07
N ARG A 590 0.50 26.86 -34.41
CA ARG A 590 -0.06 25.84 -35.34
C ARG A 590 0.51 24.42 -35.20
N LEU A 591 1.65 24.25 -34.53
CA LEU A 591 2.31 22.97 -34.27
C LEU A 591 2.28 22.59 -32.78
N GLN A 592 1.74 23.46 -31.92
CA GLN A 592 1.51 23.14 -30.51
C GLN A 592 0.33 22.19 -30.38
N HIS A 593 0.31 21.40 -29.30
CA HIS A 593 -0.82 20.55 -28.97
C HIS A 593 -1.98 21.39 -28.43
N ASP A 594 -3.18 21.10 -28.91
CA ASP A 594 -4.40 21.74 -28.41
C ASP A 594 -5.20 20.73 -27.58
N PHE A 595 -5.23 21.00 -26.27
CA PHE A 595 -6.01 20.24 -25.30
C PHE A 595 -7.36 20.91 -24.98
N GLY A 596 -7.91 21.74 -25.88
CA GLY A 596 -9.20 22.43 -25.67
C GLY A 596 -10.42 21.53 -25.42
N HIS A 597 -10.29 20.21 -25.62
CA HIS A 597 -11.27 19.19 -25.23
C HIS A 597 -11.13 18.75 -23.76
N VAL A 598 -9.95 18.97 -23.14
CA VAL A 598 -9.69 18.79 -21.71
C VAL A 598 -9.70 20.16 -21.04
N ASN A 599 -10.77 20.49 -20.33
CA ASN A 599 -10.89 21.79 -19.69
C ASN A 599 -9.91 21.90 -18.50
N LEU A 600 -8.71 22.46 -18.75
CA LEU A 600 -7.73 22.88 -17.73
C LEU A 600 -8.23 24.09 -16.90
N GLN A 601 -9.54 24.18 -16.67
CA GLN A 601 -10.20 25.23 -15.92
C GLN A 601 -9.96 25.03 -14.42
N LYS A 602 -9.88 26.16 -13.71
CA LYS A 602 -9.91 26.16 -12.25
C LYS A 602 -11.33 25.79 -11.76
N PRO A 603 -11.47 25.16 -10.60
CA PRO A 603 -12.78 25.01 -9.97
C PRO A 603 -13.38 26.40 -9.67
N ILE A 604 -14.71 26.43 -9.60
CA ILE A 604 -15.49 27.60 -9.22
C ILE A 604 -15.34 27.81 -7.70
N GLU A 605 -15.25 29.05 -7.23
CA GLU A 605 -15.23 29.34 -5.79
C GLU A 605 -16.62 29.81 -5.35
N HIS A 606 -17.22 29.12 -4.38
CA HIS A 606 -18.46 29.50 -3.71
C HIS A 606 -18.17 29.83 -2.25
N THR A 607 -19.00 30.67 -1.65
CA THR A 607 -18.97 31.00 -0.22
C THR A 607 -20.38 30.86 0.33
N ILE A 608 -20.56 30.05 1.37
CA ILE A 608 -21.84 29.84 2.04
C ILE A 608 -21.71 30.30 3.49
N GLU A 609 -22.65 31.16 3.91
CA GLU A 609 -22.68 31.76 5.24
C GLU A 609 -23.68 31.04 6.15
N GLY A 610 -23.20 30.47 7.26
CA GLY A 610 -24.01 29.71 8.21
C GLY A 610 -23.75 30.07 9.67
N ILE A 611 -24.58 29.55 10.58
CA ILE A 611 -24.40 29.70 12.03
C ILE A 611 -23.54 28.54 12.55
N GLN A 612 -22.38 28.84 13.12
CA GLN A 612 -21.51 27.84 13.73
C GLN A 612 -21.84 27.68 15.22
N ILE A 613 -21.98 26.44 15.68
CA ILE A 613 -22.19 26.11 17.10
C ILE A 613 -20.86 25.65 17.71
N LYS A 614 -20.42 26.34 18.76
CA LYS A 614 -19.25 25.97 19.56
C LYS A 614 -19.70 25.47 20.93
N LYS A 615 -19.59 24.16 21.13
CA LYS A 615 -19.78 23.51 22.43
C LYS A 615 -18.48 23.56 23.23
N ALA A 616 -18.59 23.73 24.55
CA ALA A 616 -17.44 23.71 25.45
C ALA A 616 -16.86 22.28 25.57
N ILE A 617 -15.98 21.88 24.65
CA ILE A 617 -15.35 20.55 24.68
C ILE A 617 -14.41 20.48 25.90
N ILE A 618 -14.90 19.87 26.98
CA ILE A 618 -14.05 19.40 28.09
C ILE A 618 -13.16 18.28 27.53
N ALA A 619 -11.94 18.64 27.13
CA ALA A 619 -10.97 17.69 26.62
C ALA A 619 -10.59 16.68 27.72
N LYS A 620 -11.15 15.47 27.64
CA LYS A 620 -10.67 14.34 28.44
C LYS A 620 -9.19 14.12 28.10
N ALA A 621 -8.34 14.20 29.11
CA ALA A 621 -6.89 14.10 28.96
C ALA A 621 -6.50 12.87 28.11
N GLY A 622 -5.83 13.11 26.97
CA GLY A 622 -5.37 12.07 26.06
C GLY A 622 -6.16 11.88 24.76
N ARG A 623 -7.29 12.57 24.53
CA ARG A 623 -7.92 12.63 23.19
C ARG A 623 -7.74 14.01 22.57
N GLN A 624 -7.32 14.04 21.30
CA GLN A 624 -7.39 15.26 20.48
C GLN A 624 -8.86 15.73 20.37
N ALA A 625 -9.08 17.04 20.38
CA ALA A 625 -10.41 17.60 20.13
C ALA A 625 -10.84 17.26 18.69
N SER A 626 -12.13 16.96 18.50
CA SER A 626 -12.66 16.68 17.17
C SER A 626 -12.52 17.91 16.27
N THR A 627 -11.99 17.72 15.07
CA THR A 627 -11.87 18.76 14.04
C THR A 627 -13.19 19.04 13.33
N LYS A 628 -14.21 18.17 13.48
CA LYS A 628 -15.53 18.38 12.88
C LYS A 628 -16.22 19.59 13.53
N THR A 629 -16.65 20.53 12.70
CA THR A 629 -17.39 21.72 13.13
C THR A 629 -18.90 21.44 13.12
N ILE A 630 -19.61 21.95 14.13
CA ILE A 630 -21.07 21.82 14.25
C ILE A 630 -21.71 23.11 13.74
N TRP A 631 -22.75 22.99 12.94
CA TRP A 631 -23.49 24.10 12.34
C TRP A 631 -24.98 23.96 12.63
N PHE A 632 -25.73 25.03 12.40
CA PHE A 632 -27.19 25.02 12.47
C PHE A 632 -27.76 25.15 11.05
N ASP A 633 -28.72 24.30 10.70
CA ASP A 633 -29.39 24.35 9.40
C ASP A 633 -30.63 25.24 9.48
N GLU A 634 -30.54 26.46 8.97
CA GLU A 634 -31.66 27.41 8.96
C GLU A 634 -32.72 27.10 7.89
N LEU A 635 -32.45 26.21 6.93
CA LEU A 635 -33.20 26.09 5.68
C LEU A 635 -33.99 24.79 5.52
N ASP A 636 -33.47 23.67 6.02
CA ASP A 636 -34.12 22.35 5.91
C ASP A 636 -34.50 21.80 7.29
N SER A 637 -33.54 21.30 8.08
CA SER A 637 -33.84 20.57 9.32
C SER A 637 -34.18 21.41 10.56
N GLN A 638 -33.73 22.67 10.64
CA GLN A 638 -33.79 23.49 11.88
C GLN A 638 -33.10 22.86 13.10
N GLU A 639 -32.12 21.99 12.86
CA GLU A 639 -31.36 21.27 13.89
C GLU A 639 -29.84 21.48 13.75
N GLU A 640 -29.08 20.92 14.70
CA GLU A 640 -27.63 20.86 14.61
C GLU A 640 -27.19 19.85 13.53
N CYS A 641 -26.32 20.26 12.62
CA CYS A 641 -25.87 19.47 11.49
C CYS A 641 -24.35 19.60 11.25
N SER A 642 -23.84 18.84 10.28
CA SER A 642 -22.47 18.98 9.79
C SER A 642 -22.36 20.15 8.79
N VAL A 643 -21.12 20.58 8.49
CA VAL A 643 -20.89 21.68 7.55
C VAL A 643 -21.37 21.34 6.14
N GLU A 644 -21.22 20.08 5.74
CA GLU A 644 -21.59 19.55 4.43
C GLU A 644 -23.12 19.49 4.28
N ALA A 645 -23.83 19.12 5.35
CA ALA A 645 -25.29 19.15 5.40
C ALA A 645 -25.85 20.58 5.27
N MET A 646 -25.30 21.54 6.04
CA MET A 646 -25.69 22.96 5.94
C MET A 646 -25.47 23.53 4.53
N CYS A 647 -24.33 23.23 3.91
CA CYS A 647 -24.06 23.63 2.52
C CYS A 647 -25.02 22.93 1.52
N LEU A 648 -25.39 21.67 1.76
CA LEU A 648 -26.35 20.95 0.93
C LEU A 648 -27.77 21.56 1.03
N SER A 649 -28.21 21.97 2.22
CA SER A 649 -29.50 22.66 2.42
C SER A 649 -29.55 24.01 1.69
N GLN A 650 -28.44 24.77 1.67
CA GLN A 650 -28.31 25.98 0.83
C GLN A 650 -28.46 25.65 -0.66
N TYR A 651 -27.73 24.65 -1.18
CA TYR A 651 -27.85 24.26 -2.59
C TYR A 651 -29.27 23.74 -2.95
N ARG A 652 -29.96 23.08 -2.02
CA ARG A 652 -31.38 22.69 -2.19
C ARG A 652 -32.29 23.90 -2.35
N SER A 653 -32.09 24.97 -1.57
CA SER A 653 -32.82 26.23 -1.73
C SER A 653 -32.60 26.90 -3.10
N GLU A 654 -31.47 26.65 -3.74
CA GLU A 654 -31.12 27.11 -5.09
C GLU A 654 -31.63 26.18 -6.21
N GLY A 655 -32.39 25.14 -5.87
CA GLY A 655 -32.99 24.20 -6.82
C GLY A 655 -32.07 23.06 -7.28
N TRP A 656 -31.06 22.70 -6.50
CA TRP A 656 -30.26 21.48 -6.72
C TRP A 656 -30.82 20.31 -5.89
N LYS A 657 -30.89 19.11 -6.50
CA LYS A 657 -30.85 17.86 -5.74
C LYS A 657 -29.40 17.51 -5.43
N GLY A 658 -29.18 16.70 -4.40
CA GLY A 658 -27.82 16.30 -4.03
C GLY A 658 -27.72 15.34 -2.86
N TYR A 659 -26.59 14.63 -2.82
CA TYR A 659 -26.18 13.74 -1.73
C TYR A 659 -24.82 14.18 -1.16
N HIS A 660 -24.71 14.13 0.17
CA HIS A 660 -23.42 14.09 0.86
C HIS A 660 -23.02 12.61 1.02
N ALA A 661 -21.95 12.19 0.33
CA ALA A 661 -21.64 10.76 0.20
C ALA A 661 -20.15 10.41 0.23
N GLU A 662 -19.23 11.37 0.41
CA GLU A 662 -17.78 11.15 0.49
C GLU A 662 -17.21 10.28 -0.68
N GLY A 663 -17.85 10.33 -1.85
CA GLY A 663 -17.54 9.50 -3.03
C GLY A 663 -18.22 8.13 -3.11
N GLY A 664 -18.91 7.68 -2.05
CA GLY A 664 -19.63 6.39 -2.00
C GLY A 664 -20.67 6.21 -3.10
N ILE A 665 -21.40 7.28 -3.46
CA ILE A 665 -22.36 7.25 -4.57
C ILE A 665 -21.69 6.96 -5.94
N ILE A 666 -20.46 7.41 -6.16
CA ILE A 666 -19.72 7.11 -7.41
C ILE A 666 -19.27 5.65 -7.43
N ARG A 667 -18.91 5.07 -6.28
CA ARG A 667 -18.67 3.62 -6.17
C ARG A 667 -19.96 2.82 -6.41
N THR A 668 -21.10 3.29 -5.94
CA THR A 668 -22.41 2.66 -6.18
C THR A 668 -22.80 2.72 -7.64
N LEU A 669 -22.69 3.89 -8.29
CA LEU A 669 -22.88 4.02 -9.73
C LEU A 669 -21.93 3.09 -10.52
N PHE A 670 -20.65 3.02 -10.14
CA PHE A 670 -19.70 2.09 -10.77
C PHE A 670 -20.12 0.63 -10.60
N ALA A 671 -20.50 0.21 -9.39
CA ALA A 671 -20.92 -1.17 -9.11
C ALA A 671 -22.18 -1.58 -9.87
N TYR A 672 -23.15 -0.68 -10.04
CA TYR A 672 -24.30 -0.90 -10.94
C TYR A 672 -23.85 -0.97 -12.41
N LEU A 673 -23.15 0.06 -12.91
CA LEU A 673 -22.81 0.22 -14.32
C LEU A 673 -21.77 -0.80 -14.82
N PHE A 674 -21.06 -1.49 -13.93
CA PHE A 674 -20.05 -2.51 -14.25
C PHE A 674 -20.36 -3.88 -13.64
N TYR A 675 -21.58 -4.15 -13.16
CA TYR A 675 -21.91 -5.40 -12.44
C TYR A 675 -21.46 -6.68 -13.17
N ASP A 676 -21.85 -6.85 -14.43
CA ASP A 676 -21.47 -7.98 -15.29
C ASP A 676 -19.97 -8.00 -15.62
N VAL A 677 -19.34 -6.84 -15.76
CA VAL A 677 -17.88 -6.73 -15.97
C VAL A 677 -17.10 -7.10 -14.70
N LEU A 678 -17.61 -6.76 -13.51
CA LEU A 678 -17.01 -7.15 -12.22
C LEU A 678 -17.03 -8.67 -12.04
N PHE A 679 -18.12 -9.33 -12.44
CA PHE A 679 -18.35 -10.77 -12.22
C PHE A 679 -18.13 -11.65 -13.46
N ILE A 680 -17.53 -11.10 -14.53
CA ILE A 680 -17.06 -11.89 -15.66
C ILE A 680 -15.99 -12.90 -15.21
N TYR A 681 -15.96 -14.07 -15.86
CA TYR A 681 -14.96 -15.09 -15.60
C TYR A 681 -13.55 -14.60 -15.97
N ILE A 682 -12.70 -14.42 -14.97
CA ILE A 682 -11.25 -14.34 -15.10
C ILE A 682 -10.66 -15.46 -14.21
N PRO A 683 -9.80 -16.34 -14.75
CA PRO A 683 -9.16 -17.42 -13.99
C PRO A 683 -8.45 -16.95 -12.72
N ASN A 684 -8.57 -17.74 -11.64
CA ASN A 684 -7.97 -17.50 -10.31
C ASN A 684 -8.42 -16.24 -9.55
N VAL A 685 -9.25 -15.39 -10.15
CA VAL A 685 -9.78 -14.13 -9.56
C VAL A 685 -11.02 -14.37 -8.68
N PHE A 686 -11.72 -15.50 -8.84
CA PHE A 686 -12.81 -15.95 -7.97
C PHE A 686 -12.47 -17.32 -7.37
N GLN A 687 -11.99 -17.33 -6.13
CA GLN A 687 -11.52 -18.54 -5.44
C GLN A 687 -12.57 -19.12 -4.47
N THR A 688 -13.60 -18.36 -4.09
CA THR A 688 -14.73 -18.84 -3.27
C THR A 688 -16.05 -18.24 -3.75
N ALA A 689 -17.16 -18.94 -3.48
CA ALA A 689 -18.52 -18.46 -3.76
C ALA A 689 -19.04 -17.38 -2.76
N TYR A 690 -18.14 -16.81 -1.95
CA TYR A 690 -18.47 -15.81 -0.92
C TYR A 690 -17.77 -14.48 -1.17
N GLN A 691 -17.19 -14.28 -2.36
CA GLN A 691 -16.61 -13.01 -2.78
C GLN A 691 -17.70 -12.01 -3.18
N THR A 692 -17.46 -10.77 -2.79
CA THR A 692 -18.26 -9.57 -3.07
C THR A 692 -17.65 -8.69 -4.17
N CYS A 693 -16.41 -9.00 -4.56
CA CYS A 693 -15.71 -8.46 -5.73
C CYS A 693 -14.68 -9.47 -6.27
N PRO A 694 -14.21 -9.29 -7.51
CA PRO A 694 -13.04 -10.03 -8.00
C PRO A 694 -11.76 -9.64 -7.24
N LEU A 695 -10.88 -10.61 -6.97
CA LEU A 695 -9.62 -10.40 -6.21
C LEU A 695 -8.68 -9.37 -6.83
N ASP A 696 -8.78 -9.12 -8.13
CA ASP A 696 -7.93 -8.15 -8.82
C ASP A 696 -8.45 -6.71 -8.71
N LEU A 697 -9.69 -6.46 -8.25
CA LEU A 697 -10.32 -5.12 -8.21
C LEU A 697 -9.46 -4.06 -7.48
N HIS A 698 -8.77 -4.45 -6.41
CA HIS A 698 -7.93 -3.54 -5.61
C HIS A 698 -6.47 -3.44 -6.09
N THR A 699 -6.20 -3.95 -7.30
CA THR A 699 -4.87 -4.14 -7.88
C THR A 699 -4.79 -3.45 -9.24
N ASP A 700 -3.58 -3.29 -9.77
CA ASP A 700 -3.34 -2.77 -11.12
C ASP A 700 -3.57 -3.79 -12.23
N ALA A 701 -4.00 -5.02 -11.91
CA ALA A 701 -4.38 -6.04 -12.88
C ALA A 701 -5.85 -5.94 -13.33
N PHE A 702 -6.76 -5.31 -12.56
CA PHE A 702 -8.20 -5.28 -12.88
C PHE A 702 -8.51 -4.68 -14.26
N TYR A 703 -7.95 -3.51 -14.55
CA TYR A 703 -8.17 -2.80 -15.80
C TYR A 703 -7.55 -3.53 -17.01
N PRO A 704 -6.26 -3.95 -16.98
CA PRO A 704 -5.68 -4.76 -18.05
C PRO A 704 -6.44 -6.07 -18.33
N SER A 705 -6.82 -6.83 -17.29
CA SER A 705 -7.48 -8.14 -17.43
C SER A 705 -8.88 -8.06 -18.06
N ARG A 706 -9.51 -6.87 -18.08
CA ARG A 706 -10.84 -6.63 -18.65
C ARG A 706 -10.85 -5.42 -19.59
N ALA A 707 -9.72 -5.10 -20.21
CA ALA A 707 -9.56 -3.86 -20.96
C ALA A 707 -10.54 -3.77 -22.14
N SER A 708 -10.89 -4.90 -22.76
CA SER A 708 -11.87 -4.96 -23.85
C SER A 708 -13.28 -4.62 -23.35
N GLU A 709 -13.73 -5.32 -22.31
CA GLU A 709 -15.06 -5.26 -21.71
C GLU A 709 -15.30 -3.89 -21.07
N ILE A 710 -14.30 -3.38 -20.34
CA ILE A 710 -14.33 -2.04 -19.75
C ILE A 710 -14.43 -0.98 -20.85
N ASN A 711 -13.58 -1.03 -21.89
CA ASN A 711 -13.66 -0.03 -22.96
C ASN A 711 -14.97 -0.14 -23.78
N HIS A 712 -15.56 -1.33 -23.92
CA HIS A 712 -16.89 -1.49 -24.51
C HIS A 712 -17.98 -0.82 -23.64
N ARG A 713 -18.03 -1.15 -22.34
CA ARG A 713 -18.96 -0.55 -21.38
C ARG A 713 -18.85 0.97 -21.31
N LEU A 714 -17.62 1.49 -21.38
CA LEU A 714 -17.38 2.93 -21.44
C LEU A 714 -17.99 3.60 -22.69
N VAL A 715 -18.05 2.90 -23.82
CA VAL A 715 -18.73 3.37 -25.04
C VAL A 715 -20.26 3.30 -24.90
N GLU A 716 -20.80 2.25 -24.28
CA GLU A 716 -22.24 2.17 -23.97
C GLU A 716 -22.69 3.34 -23.06
N ILE A 717 -21.94 3.59 -21.98
CA ILE A 717 -22.16 4.72 -21.06
C ILE A 717 -22.03 6.06 -21.80
N ALA A 718 -21.03 6.20 -22.68
CA ALA A 718 -20.84 7.42 -23.47
C ALA A 718 -22.02 7.69 -24.43
N ASN A 719 -22.68 6.64 -24.93
CA ASN A 719 -23.88 6.74 -25.77
C ASN A 719 -25.17 6.91 -24.95
N GLY A 720 -25.12 6.90 -23.61
CA GLY A 720 -26.28 7.17 -22.75
C GLY A 720 -27.04 5.95 -22.27
N GLU A 721 -26.46 4.74 -22.34
CA GLU A 721 -27.10 3.50 -21.87
C GLU A 721 -27.15 3.35 -20.33
N ALA A 722 -26.49 4.26 -19.59
CA ALA A 722 -26.37 4.19 -18.13
C ALA A 722 -27.70 4.00 -17.36
N PRO A 723 -28.82 4.68 -17.70
CA PRO A 723 -30.12 4.46 -17.03
C PRO A 723 -30.65 3.03 -17.18
N ARG A 724 -30.44 2.40 -18.34
CA ARG A 724 -30.89 1.02 -18.61
C ARG A 724 -30.09 0.03 -17.76
N LEU A 725 -28.77 0.14 -17.80
CA LEU A 725 -27.86 -0.71 -17.03
C LEU A 725 -28.14 -0.65 -15.52
N LEU A 726 -28.41 0.54 -14.98
CA LEU A 726 -28.83 0.74 -13.58
C LEU A 726 -30.10 -0.03 -13.23
N ARG A 727 -31.17 0.12 -14.03
CA ARG A 727 -32.46 -0.52 -13.76
C ARG A 727 -32.40 -2.04 -13.91
N GLU A 728 -31.73 -2.56 -14.94
CA GLU A 728 -31.58 -4.02 -15.16
C GLU A 728 -30.90 -4.73 -13.98
N VAL A 729 -29.87 -4.11 -13.39
CA VAL A 729 -29.19 -4.66 -12.20
C VAL A 729 -30.06 -4.52 -10.95
N TRP A 730 -30.73 -3.38 -10.76
CA TRP A 730 -31.63 -3.16 -9.63
C TRP A 730 -32.81 -4.16 -9.63
N GLU A 731 -33.50 -4.31 -10.77
CA GLU A 731 -34.64 -5.24 -10.92
C GLU A 731 -34.26 -6.70 -10.64
N ARG A 732 -33.03 -7.11 -10.95
CA ARG A 732 -32.55 -8.49 -10.75
C ARG A 732 -32.04 -8.76 -9.34
N GLU A 733 -31.35 -7.81 -8.71
CA GLU A 733 -30.53 -8.06 -7.52
C GLU A 733 -31.01 -7.35 -6.24
N HIS A 734 -31.88 -6.33 -6.35
CA HIS A 734 -32.29 -5.52 -5.20
C HIS A 734 -33.08 -6.33 -4.15
N GLU A 735 -34.02 -7.20 -4.57
CA GLU A 735 -34.78 -8.05 -3.64
C GLU A 735 -33.88 -9.01 -2.85
N ARG A 736 -32.81 -9.53 -3.48
CA ARG A 736 -31.79 -10.37 -2.84
C ARG A 736 -30.88 -9.56 -1.92
N ARG A 737 -30.82 -8.23 -2.07
CA ARG A 737 -29.80 -7.33 -1.50
C ARG A 737 -28.39 -7.91 -1.67
N THR A 738 -28.07 -8.34 -2.88
CA THR A 738 -26.82 -9.04 -3.22
C THR A 738 -25.60 -8.23 -2.78
N SER A 739 -24.64 -8.88 -2.13
CA SER A 739 -23.49 -8.24 -1.48
C SER A 739 -22.37 -7.95 -2.48
N VAL A 740 -22.26 -6.70 -2.96
CA VAL A 740 -21.25 -6.24 -3.93
C VAL A 740 -20.43 -5.09 -3.34
N VAL A 741 -19.11 -5.09 -3.53
CA VAL A 741 -18.24 -4.00 -3.04
C VAL A 741 -18.60 -2.67 -3.71
N GLY A 742 -18.82 -1.63 -2.90
CA GLY A 742 -19.13 -0.27 -3.37
C GLY A 742 -20.61 -0.03 -3.69
N LEU A 743 -21.42 -1.08 -3.78
CA LEU A 743 -22.85 -0.99 -4.02
C LEU A 743 -23.60 -0.72 -2.71
N ASN A 744 -24.30 0.41 -2.64
CA ASN A 744 -25.24 0.69 -1.56
C ASN A 744 -26.68 0.64 -2.10
N TRP A 745 -27.47 -0.28 -1.56
CA TRP A 745 -28.88 -0.48 -1.89
C TRP A 745 -29.81 0.60 -1.31
N ASP A 746 -29.31 1.44 -0.41
CA ASP A 746 -30.12 2.44 0.32
C ASP A 746 -30.18 3.81 -0.41
N PHE A 747 -29.61 3.90 -1.63
CA PHE A 747 -29.83 5.02 -2.53
C PHE A 747 -31.06 4.77 -3.42
N GLU A 748 -31.94 5.76 -3.53
CA GLU A 748 -33.15 5.68 -4.37
C GLU A 748 -32.79 5.53 -5.86
N ILE A 749 -33.30 4.48 -6.50
CA ILE A 749 -32.94 4.13 -7.88
C ILE A 749 -33.34 5.23 -8.88
N ASP A 750 -34.45 5.92 -8.66
CA ASP A 750 -34.91 6.99 -9.53
C ASP A 750 -34.03 8.26 -9.42
N ASP A 751 -33.48 8.56 -8.23
CA ASP A 751 -32.49 9.64 -8.09
C ASP A 751 -31.14 9.26 -8.74
N LEU A 752 -30.71 7.99 -8.64
CA LEU A 752 -29.51 7.51 -9.35
C LEU A 752 -29.69 7.59 -10.88
N VAL A 753 -30.88 7.26 -11.39
CA VAL A 753 -31.22 7.37 -12.81
C VAL A 753 -31.25 8.84 -13.25
N GLU A 754 -31.93 9.71 -12.52
CA GLU A 754 -31.98 11.16 -12.82
C GLU A 754 -30.58 11.79 -12.82
N LEU A 755 -29.73 11.38 -11.87
CA LEU A 755 -28.34 11.81 -11.78
C LEU A 755 -27.52 11.40 -13.02
N VAL A 756 -27.56 10.14 -13.45
CA VAL A 756 -26.79 9.72 -14.65
C VAL A 756 -27.32 10.34 -15.95
N GLU A 757 -28.62 10.66 -16.02
CA GLU A 757 -29.18 11.42 -17.16
C GLU A 757 -28.76 12.90 -17.17
N CYS A 758 -28.36 13.45 -16.02
CA CYS A 758 -27.82 14.82 -15.92
C CYS A 758 -26.33 14.90 -16.31
N PHE A 759 -25.58 13.80 -16.30
CA PHE A 759 -24.21 13.75 -16.82
C PHE A 759 -24.18 13.85 -18.35
N GLU A 760 -23.07 14.37 -18.88
CA GLU A 760 -22.68 14.04 -20.25
C GLU A 760 -22.10 12.61 -20.24
N GLY A 761 -22.57 11.73 -21.13
CA GLY A 761 -22.18 10.32 -21.12
C GLY A 761 -20.67 10.12 -21.22
N SER A 762 -20.00 10.96 -22.02
CA SER A 762 -18.53 11.02 -22.17
C SER A 762 -17.82 11.25 -20.82
N ALA A 763 -18.37 12.14 -19.99
CA ALA A 763 -17.82 12.49 -18.68
C ALA A 763 -18.10 11.39 -17.63
N LEU A 764 -19.31 10.82 -17.62
CA LEU A 764 -19.64 9.68 -16.74
C LEU A 764 -18.76 8.47 -17.07
N ALA A 765 -18.55 8.17 -18.35
CA ALA A 765 -17.60 7.15 -18.80
C ALA A 765 -16.19 7.47 -18.30
N ALA A 766 -15.69 8.69 -18.47
CA ALA A 766 -14.34 9.04 -18.01
C ALA A 766 -14.15 8.93 -16.48
N VAL A 767 -15.18 9.26 -15.68
CA VAL A 767 -15.20 9.00 -14.22
C VAL A 767 -15.13 7.50 -13.94
N CYS A 768 -15.96 6.69 -14.60
CA CYS A 768 -15.94 5.23 -14.46
C CYS A 768 -14.60 4.63 -14.88
N LYS A 769 -13.93 5.18 -15.91
CA LYS A 769 -12.60 4.74 -16.34
C LYS A 769 -11.54 4.96 -15.27
N VAL A 770 -11.59 6.10 -14.55
CA VAL A 770 -10.65 6.39 -13.45
C VAL A 770 -10.89 5.44 -12.27
N ILE A 771 -12.15 5.13 -11.97
CA ILE A 771 -12.50 4.14 -10.95
C ILE A 771 -12.05 2.72 -11.36
N ALA A 772 -12.20 2.33 -12.63
CA ALA A 772 -11.71 1.05 -13.13
C ALA A 772 -10.18 0.96 -13.12
N GLN A 773 -9.47 2.03 -13.47
CA GLN A 773 -8.00 2.06 -13.48
C GLN A 773 -7.39 2.06 -12.07
N GLU A 774 -8.05 2.66 -11.08
CA GLU A 774 -7.46 2.94 -9.76
C GLU A 774 -8.46 2.78 -8.59
N TYR A 775 -9.28 1.72 -8.60
CA TYR A 775 -10.39 1.53 -7.66
C TYR A 775 -10.00 1.74 -6.19
N ARG A 776 -8.87 1.14 -5.79
CA ARG A 776 -8.33 1.24 -4.42
C ARG A 776 -7.90 2.66 -4.05
N GLN A 777 -7.15 3.34 -4.92
CA GLN A 777 -6.54 4.65 -4.62
C GLN A 777 -7.50 5.83 -4.83
N ARG A 778 -8.50 5.68 -5.72
CA ARG A 778 -9.39 6.77 -6.16
C ARG A 778 -10.82 6.62 -5.69
N GLY A 779 -11.17 5.52 -5.02
CA GLY A 779 -12.42 5.42 -4.28
C GLY A 779 -12.56 6.40 -3.09
N GLY A 780 -11.55 7.23 -2.80
CA GLY A 780 -11.60 8.32 -1.81
C GLY A 780 -11.06 9.64 -2.39
N GLY A 781 -11.38 10.75 -1.73
CA GLY A 781 -11.01 12.10 -2.17
C GLY A 781 -11.83 12.63 -3.35
N ILE A 782 -12.94 11.97 -3.70
CA ILE A 782 -13.99 12.57 -4.52
C ILE A 782 -14.64 13.70 -3.70
N PRO A 783 -15.03 14.84 -4.29
CA PRO A 783 -15.66 15.94 -3.55
C PRO A 783 -16.90 15.50 -2.75
N ASP A 784 -17.09 16.11 -1.58
CA ASP A 784 -18.03 15.65 -0.54
C ASP A 784 -19.49 15.58 -1.02
N LEU A 785 -19.91 16.62 -1.75
CA LEU A 785 -21.25 16.75 -2.31
C LEU A 785 -21.25 16.47 -3.81
N ILE A 786 -22.21 15.64 -4.24
CA ILE A 786 -22.65 15.58 -5.63
C ILE A 786 -24.01 16.26 -5.75
N LEU A 787 -24.13 17.15 -6.72
CA LEU A 787 -25.30 18.00 -6.94
C LEU A 787 -25.75 17.85 -8.39
N TRP A 788 -27.06 17.74 -8.62
CA TRP A 788 -27.61 17.72 -9.97
C TRP A 788 -28.95 18.45 -10.04
N ARG A 789 -29.35 18.84 -11.26
CA ARG A 789 -30.67 19.39 -11.55
C ARG A 789 -31.04 19.17 -13.01
N THR A 790 -32.28 18.79 -13.27
CA THR A 790 -32.82 18.65 -14.62
C THR A 790 -33.04 20.01 -15.28
N LYS A 791 -32.79 20.12 -16.59
CA LYS A 791 -33.14 21.33 -17.35
C LYS A 791 -34.57 21.20 -17.85
N ASN A 792 -35.44 22.13 -17.47
CA ASN A 792 -36.77 22.31 -18.06
C ASN A 792 -36.67 22.92 -19.47
N LEU A 793 -36.01 22.23 -20.38
CA LEU A 793 -35.98 22.57 -21.80
C LEU A 793 -37.18 21.91 -22.49
N PRO A 794 -37.86 22.59 -23.44
CA PRO A 794 -38.78 21.90 -24.35
C PRO A 794 -38.02 20.80 -25.09
N GLU A 795 -38.65 19.65 -25.34
CA GLU A 795 -37.98 18.48 -25.94
C GLU A 795 -37.23 18.89 -27.22
N ASP A 796 -35.90 18.79 -27.16
CA ASP A 796 -35.02 19.02 -28.29
C ASP A 796 -35.35 17.93 -29.34
N PRO A 797 -35.84 18.26 -30.55
CA PRO A 797 -36.40 17.27 -31.47
C PRO A 797 -35.35 16.28 -32.01
N ILE A 798 -34.08 16.50 -31.71
CA ILE A 798 -32.97 15.60 -31.97
C ILE A 798 -32.44 15.08 -30.62
N LYS A 799 -32.91 13.90 -30.20
CA LYS A 799 -32.31 13.14 -29.08
C LYS A 799 -30.93 12.66 -29.51
N VAL A 800 -29.89 13.45 -29.22
CA VAL A 800 -28.48 13.03 -29.33
C VAL A 800 -28.18 12.06 -28.19
N PRO A 801 -27.82 10.81 -28.45
CA PRO A 801 -27.46 9.84 -27.40
C PRO A 801 -26.29 10.38 -26.55
N GLY A 802 -26.32 10.12 -25.23
CA GLY A 802 -25.30 10.61 -24.28
C GLY A 802 -25.31 12.11 -23.95
N LYS A 803 -26.19 12.93 -24.57
CA LYS A 803 -26.32 14.36 -24.26
C LYS A 803 -27.01 14.57 -22.91
N ALA A 804 -26.37 15.34 -22.02
CA ALA A 804 -26.89 15.67 -20.70
C ALA A 804 -28.28 16.32 -20.73
N LYS A 805 -29.24 15.78 -19.96
CA LYS A 805 -30.58 16.37 -19.74
C LYS A 805 -30.60 17.45 -18.66
N GLY A 806 -29.48 17.68 -17.98
CA GLY A 806 -29.41 18.53 -16.80
C GLY A 806 -28.10 19.30 -16.66
N GLU A 807 -27.72 19.52 -15.40
CA GLU A 807 -26.38 19.90 -14.97
C GLU A 807 -25.97 19.03 -13.79
N VAL A 808 -24.70 18.61 -13.76
CA VAL A 808 -24.07 17.99 -12.58
C VAL A 808 -22.94 18.90 -12.12
N MET A 809 -22.82 19.02 -10.80
CA MET A 809 -21.76 19.76 -10.12
C MET A 809 -21.27 18.96 -8.92
N PHE A 810 -19.96 18.84 -8.77
CA PHE A 810 -19.34 18.36 -7.53
C PHE A 810 -18.97 19.57 -6.67
N SER A 811 -19.21 19.51 -5.37
CA SER A 811 -18.85 20.58 -4.43
C SER A 811 -18.04 20.01 -3.27
N GLU A 812 -16.80 20.45 -3.16
CA GLU A 812 -15.88 20.15 -2.05
C GLU A 812 -16.06 21.25 -0.99
N VAL A 813 -16.44 20.88 0.23
CA VAL A 813 -16.81 21.80 1.30
C VAL A 813 -15.62 22.01 2.23
N LYS A 814 -15.19 23.26 2.39
CA LYS A 814 -14.06 23.64 3.25
C LYS A 814 -14.45 24.67 4.28
N SER A 815 -14.17 24.36 5.55
CA SER A 815 -14.25 25.34 6.65
C SER A 815 -12.96 26.15 6.75
N ALA A 816 -12.97 27.27 7.48
CA ALA A 816 -11.92 28.29 7.51
C ALA A 816 -10.46 27.83 7.82
N ASN A 817 -10.25 26.60 8.30
CA ASN A 817 -8.93 26.03 8.59
C ASN A 817 -8.59 24.78 7.75
N ASP A 818 -9.50 24.29 6.92
CA ASP A 818 -9.29 23.07 6.16
C ASP A 818 -8.60 23.34 4.81
N ARG A 819 -7.89 22.34 4.28
CA ARG A 819 -7.10 22.43 3.05
C ARG A 819 -7.36 21.21 2.17
N LEU A 820 -7.42 21.44 0.86
CA LEU A 820 -7.51 20.35 -0.12
C LEU A 820 -6.34 19.37 0.05
N SER A 821 -6.65 18.07 0.18
CA SER A 821 -5.66 17.00 0.05
C SER A 821 -5.18 16.83 -1.39
N ASP A 822 -4.05 16.16 -1.61
CA ASP A 822 -3.53 15.91 -2.95
C ASP A 822 -4.49 15.02 -3.78
N THR A 823 -5.16 14.06 -3.15
CA THR A 823 -6.18 13.21 -3.79
C THR A 823 -7.41 14.01 -4.23
N GLN A 824 -7.86 14.97 -3.43
CA GLN A 824 -8.96 15.88 -3.80
C GLN A 824 -8.57 16.78 -4.98
N ARG A 825 -7.37 17.36 -4.97
CA ARG A 825 -6.87 18.17 -6.11
C ARG A 825 -6.83 17.36 -7.41
N LEU A 826 -6.43 16.09 -7.32
CA LEU A 826 -6.42 15.19 -8.48
C LEU A 826 -7.84 14.90 -8.99
N TRP A 827 -8.79 14.60 -8.11
CA TRP A 827 -10.19 14.40 -8.51
C TRP A 827 -10.81 15.67 -9.11
N ILE A 828 -10.50 16.85 -8.57
CA ILE A 828 -10.88 18.14 -9.17
C ILE A 828 -10.31 18.24 -10.59
N HIS A 829 -9.02 17.94 -10.81
CA HIS A 829 -8.39 17.98 -12.14
C HIS A 829 -8.96 16.95 -13.13
N VAL A 830 -9.33 15.75 -12.66
CA VAL A 830 -10.03 14.75 -13.47
C VAL A 830 -11.41 15.27 -13.88
N LEU A 831 -12.21 15.73 -12.92
CA LEU A 831 -13.59 16.18 -13.13
C LEU A 831 -13.66 17.43 -14.03
N THR A 832 -12.85 18.46 -13.77
CA THR A 832 -12.81 19.65 -14.65
C THR A 832 -12.24 19.30 -16.02
N GLY A 833 -11.24 18.41 -16.08
CA GLY A 833 -10.67 17.89 -17.32
C GLY A 833 -11.70 17.22 -18.23
N VAL A 834 -12.68 16.51 -17.66
CA VAL A 834 -13.78 15.87 -18.43
C VAL A 834 -15.02 16.76 -18.59
N GLY A 835 -14.94 18.04 -18.24
CA GLY A 835 -16.01 19.03 -18.43
C GLY A 835 -17.08 19.08 -17.34
N VAL A 836 -16.92 18.32 -16.24
CA VAL A 836 -17.84 18.37 -15.10
C VAL A 836 -17.56 19.62 -14.27
N LYS A 837 -18.63 20.32 -13.84
CA LYS A 837 -18.49 21.50 -12.97
C LYS A 837 -18.00 21.06 -11.60
N VAL A 838 -16.98 21.74 -11.07
CA VAL A 838 -16.49 21.51 -9.71
C VAL A 838 -16.42 22.84 -8.97
N ALA A 839 -16.99 22.88 -7.76
CA ALA A 839 -16.98 24.02 -6.87
C ALA A 839 -16.13 23.73 -5.61
N LEU A 840 -15.38 24.73 -5.17
CA LEU A 840 -14.78 24.83 -3.84
C LEU A 840 -15.70 25.70 -3.00
N CYS A 841 -16.40 25.09 -2.05
CA CYS A 841 -17.41 25.73 -1.22
C CYS A 841 -16.84 26.10 0.14
N ASN A 842 -16.52 27.37 0.33
CA ASN A 842 -16.01 27.90 1.59
C ASN A 842 -17.18 28.16 2.56
N ALA A 843 -17.27 27.37 3.62
CA ALA A 843 -18.24 27.55 4.68
C ALA A 843 -17.72 28.57 5.72
N VAL A 844 -18.41 29.71 5.82
CA VAL A 844 -18.04 30.84 6.67
C VAL A 844 -19.09 31.06 7.76
N ALA A 845 -18.63 31.29 8.99
CA ALA A 845 -19.53 31.54 10.10
C ALA A 845 -19.99 33.01 10.10
N LYS A 846 -21.27 33.27 9.79
CA LYS A 846 -21.90 34.60 9.92
C LYS A 846 -22.21 34.93 11.39
N GLU A 847 -22.53 33.90 12.16
CA GLU A 847 -22.79 33.95 13.60
C GLU A 847 -22.07 32.76 14.26
N VAL A 848 -21.57 32.95 15.48
CA VAL A 848 -20.97 31.88 16.30
C VAL A 848 -21.70 31.80 17.63
N ARG A 849 -22.53 30.76 17.80
CA ARG A 849 -23.25 30.49 19.04
C ARG A 849 -22.39 29.64 19.96
N GLN A 850 -22.11 30.14 21.16
CA GLN A 850 -21.54 29.32 22.23
C GLN A 850 -22.70 28.65 22.98
N VAL A 851 -22.59 27.33 23.16
CA VAL A 851 -23.57 26.52 23.90
C VAL A 851 -22.79 25.78 24.99
N ASP A 852 -23.16 26.04 26.24
CA ASP A 852 -22.55 25.46 27.45
C ASP A 852 -22.87 23.96 27.62
#